data_AF-A0A6N7CDN1-F1
#
_entry.id   AF-A0A6N7CDN1-F1
#
_cell.length_a   1.000
_cell.length_b   1.000
_cell.length_c   1.000
_cell.angle_alpha   90.00
_cell.angle_beta   90.00
_cell.angle_gamma   90.00
#
_symmetry.space_group_name_H-M   'P 1'
#
loop_
_entity.id
_entity.type
_entity.pdbx_description
1 polymer ?
#
loop_
_entity_poly.entity_id
_entity_poly.type
_entity_poly.pdbx_seq_one_letter_code
_entity_poly.pdbx_strand_id
1 'polypeptide(L)'
;MIPRRSQLHVWNPRDLTLAGEEIGRTAEDTRIRAEDVYRVVADLGLHDDWRGPSQTAAEQRANTERTEIRRLADDLEDLSTALVGGADRLGHARDYVATVIDKAATDGFTVSDEWQIVSQPRTMSETEAAEQDDLMEYWRSQLDGALTELDNADRDMATAIRDALGAVAASAPASAGLSGHEGTALGEQVARGGADIPQDVRDRVAREVAAAGLTPEQVKTLADGGKVTDVPQGTMDFLQQFYTAAGKDGFLALSEQYSENGRTEAASALSNGLAVVSNYNVGSAAGDVGGQSHIPESLRGLFEGPVTSTGNLSKGANDSPQQSMVVNNGHDLARFTKAFGLADPAVQQGSELSENLLSRAGEIASATNDKSLLIGDSFDHNVLRRDGVDALLQDMVGVGGRDHAAVHNILSGEGMPTGFNRDDVVMPLLQRDWAEGGEQNVAGMFDWIADDARPSDPSDPGELYRSQQAGESAFGLAQILAAKDAELLDIPGMKGQAIGEVNPEITQALGTSLAPYIGNMVGVPGDFAGTSGFASPTGGEFGLENAPRLFSVIDSNADAAGYFNAQALGVSAQLEQAWAVDGQTHQNPHYEYGAWAGNLQGVVDKGFDLEFADRLGDETSQNAAGFESKGVAYDTIRTVISKGVEFIPVAGPLISSGIDLADPTFKSAVMGSIPDSTLQTNTDFADNALLANQYYQIALGLQAANGGALEPYEGLDLFRDGENGPLLSYDEIGSENPYQRLPLLQSGLVGYMTDSGITGLGNFIDALNAGRDQVKDMRYGQ
;
A
#
# COMPACT_ATOMS: atom_id res chain seq x y z
N MET A 1 -8.08 -20.97 -41.32
CA MET A 1 -9.09 -20.23 -42.12
C MET A 1 -8.59 -20.31 -43.54
N ILE A 2 -9.34 -20.93 -44.45
CA ILE A 2 -8.81 -21.19 -45.80
C ILE A 2 -8.67 -19.85 -46.54
N PRO A 3 -7.46 -19.47 -47.00
CA PRO A 3 -7.25 -18.23 -47.74
C PRO A 3 -7.98 -18.29 -49.09
N ARG A 4 -8.29 -17.13 -49.69
CA ARG A 4 -8.76 -17.10 -51.08
C ARG A 4 -7.68 -17.66 -52.01
N ARG A 5 -8.07 -18.18 -53.16
CA ARG A 5 -7.14 -18.74 -54.14
C ARG A 5 -6.04 -17.74 -54.54
N SER A 6 -6.42 -16.49 -54.77
CA SER A 6 -5.51 -15.38 -55.07
C SER A 6 -4.49 -15.11 -53.95
N GLN A 7 -4.88 -15.31 -52.69
CA GLN A 7 -3.99 -15.16 -51.54
C GLN A 7 -3.01 -16.33 -51.42
N LEU A 8 -3.49 -17.57 -51.64
CA LEU A 8 -2.64 -18.77 -51.63
C LEU A 8 -1.54 -18.71 -52.70
N HIS A 9 -1.83 -18.09 -53.86
CA HIS A 9 -0.85 -17.95 -54.93
C HIS A 9 0.40 -17.11 -54.57
N VAL A 10 0.31 -16.23 -53.57
CA VAL A 10 1.41 -15.36 -53.14
C VAL A 10 2.23 -16.00 -52.00
N TRP A 11 1.74 -17.08 -51.40
CA TRP A 11 2.46 -17.77 -50.33
C TRP A 11 3.79 -18.34 -50.82
N ASN A 12 4.86 -18.02 -50.10
CA ASN A 12 6.21 -18.50 -50.35
C ASN A 12 6.76 -19.23 -49.11
N PRO A 13 6.44 -20.53 -48.92
CA PRO A 13 6.94 -21.29 -47.78
C PRO A 13 8.47 -21.31 -47.65
N ARG A 14 9.21 -21.04 -48.74
CA ARG A 14 10.66 -21.00 -48.75
C ARG A 14 11.26 -19.93 -47.82
N ASP A 15 10.54 -18.83 -47.58
CA ASP A 15 11.02 -17.78 -46.67
C ASP A 15 11.07 -18.29 -45.23
N LEU A 16 10.16 -19.19 -44.86
CA LEU A 16 10.15 -19.87 -43.56
C LEU A 16 11.28 -20.88 -43.45
N THR A 17 11.57 -21.63 -44.52
CA THR A 17 12.72 -22.54 -44.56
C THR A 17 14.03 -21.77 -44.31
N LEU A 18 14.24 -20.63 -44.97
CA LEU A 18 15.45 -19.82 -44.80
C LEU A 18 15.59 -19.28 -43.37
N ALA A 19 14.49 -18.81 -42.77
CA ALA A 19 14.47 -18.38 -41.38
C ALA A 19 14.78 -19.54 -40.41
N GLY A 20 14.18 -20.71 -40.64
CA GLY A 20 14.44 -21.92 -39.85
C GLY A 20 15.91 -22.35 -39.93
N GLU A 21 16.51 -22.37 -41.13
CA GLU A 21 17.92 -22.70 -41.30
C GLU A 21 18.88 -21.72 -40.60
N GLU A 22 18.53 -20.43 -40.53
CA GLU A 22 19.29 -19.43 -39.77
C GLU A 22 19.21 -19.67 -38.25
N ILE A 23 18.02 -19.97 -37.75
CA ILE A 23 17.79 -20.30 -36.35
C ILE A 23 18.53 -21.60 -35.99
N GLY A 24 18.49 -22.61 -36.85
CA GLY A 24 19.23 -23.86 -36.64
C GLY A 24 20.75 -23.66 -36.58
N ARG A 25 21.29 -22.72 -37.37
CA ARG A 25 22.70 -22.33 -37.26
C ARG A 25 23.00 -21.62 -35.94
N THR A 26 22.10 -20.75 -35.48
CA THR A 26 22.20 -20.09 -34.18
C THR A 26 22.14 -21.09 -33.01
N ALA A 27 21.29 -22.11 -33.11
CA ALA A 27 21.20 -23.21 -32.15
C ALA A 27 22.54 -23.94 -32.01
N GLU A 28 23.17 -24.30 -33.13
CA GLU A 28 24.46 -24.99 -33.12
C GLU A 28 25.59 -24.09 -32.57
N ASP A 29 25.64 -22.82 -32.97
CA ASP A 29 26.61 -21.86 -32.42
C ASP A 29 26.44 -21.69 -30.90
N THR A 30 25.20 -21.67 -30.42
CA THR A 30 24.87 -21.58 -28.99
C THR A 30 25.34 -22.82 -28.24
N ARG A 31 25.14 -24.01 -28.82
CA ARG A 31 25.60 -25.29 -28.27
C ARG A 31 27.13 -25.34 -28.17
N ILE A 32 27.84 -24.85 -29.19
CA ILE A 32 29.31 -24.75 -29.18
C ILE A 32 29.78 -23.83 -28.05
N ARG A 33 29.15 -22.65 -27.88
CA ARG A 33 29.48 -21.72 -26.79
C ARG A 33 29.26 -22.33 -25.41
N ALA A 34 28.20 -23.13 -25.23
CA ALA A 34 27.94 -23.83 -23.97
C ALA A 34 29.11 -24.74 -23.57
N GLU A 35 29.70 -25.46 -24.54
CA GLU A 35 30.89 -26.28 -24.27
C GLU A 35 32.12 -25.45 -23.94
N ASP A 36 32.31 -24.33 -24.64
CA ASP A 36 33.47 -23.47 -24.42
C ASP A 36 33.46 -22.84 -23.01
N VAL A 37 32.30 -22.40 -22.50
CA VAL A 37 32.16 -21.87 -21.13
C VAL A 37 32.65 -22.88 -20.09
N TYR A 38 32.14 -24.12 -20.16
CA TYR A 38 32.55 -25.18 -19.25
C TYR A 38 34.03 -25.53 -19.42
N ARG A 39 34.53 -25.61 -20.67
CA ARG A 39 35.92 -25.96 -20.95
C ARG A 39 36.90 -24.95 -20.37
N VAL A 40 36.63 -23.65 -20.50
CA VAL A 40 37.49 -22.59 -19.95
C VAL A 40 37.62 -22.71 -18.43
N VAL A 41 36.51 -22.94 -17.73
CA VAL A 41 36.53 -23.09 -16.26
C VAL A 41 37.21 -24.39 -15.84
N ALA A 42 36.94 -25.50 -16.54
CA ALA A 42 37.59 -26.77 -16.27
C ALA A 42 39.11 -26.72 -16.52
N ASP A 43 39.56 -26.04 -17.58
CA ASP A 43 40.98 -25.85 -17.90
C ASP A 43 41.70 -25.02 -16.82
N LEU A 44 41.05 -23.96 -16.30
CA LEU A 44 41.57 -23.20 -15.16
C LEU A 44 41.70 -24.08 -13.92
N GLY A 45 40.74 -24.99 -13.69
CA GLY A 45 40.78 -25.99 -12.63
C GLY A 45 41.91 -27.01 -12.77
N LEU A 46 42.65 -27.05 -13.88
CA LEU A 46 43.85 -27.91 -14.00
C LEU A 46 45.10 -27.27 -13.37
N HIS A 47 45.08 -25.96 -13.09
CA HIS A 47 46.20 -25.27 -12.45
C HIS A 47 46.29 -25.58 -10.95
N ASP A 48 47.51 -25.83 -10.46
CA ASP A 48 47.75 -26.14 -9.05
C ASP A 48 47.49 -24.96 -8.11
N ASP A 49 47.49 -23.73 -8.65
CA ASP A 49 47.30 -22.48 -7.90
C ASP A 49 45.82 -22.17 -7.58
N TRP A 50 44.87 -22.87 -8.21
CA TRP A 50 43.44 -22.69 -7.98
C TRP A 50 42.77 -24.02 -7.62
N ARG A 51 42.74 -24.30 -6.31
CA ARG A 51 42.19 -25.53 -5.73
C ARG A 51 41.28 -25.23 -4.55
N GLY A 52 40.30 -26.11 -4.32
CA GLY A 52 39.44 -26.09 -3.14
C GLY A 52 38.00 -25.64 -3.42
N PRO A 53 37.25 -25.21 -2.40
CA PRO A 53 35.81 -24.96 -2.52
C PRO A 53 35.41 -23.95 -3.60
N SER A 54 36.23 -22.93 -3.85
CA SER A 54 35.99 -21.93 -4.90
C SER A 54 36.12 -22.52 -6.32
N GLN A 55 37.07 -23.44 -6.54
CA GLN A 55 37.18 -24.20 -7.78
C GLN A 55 35.93 -25.06 -7.99
N THR A 56 35.53 -25.85 -6.99
CA THR A 56 34.35 -26.72 -7.08
C THR A 56 33.07 -25.93 -7.35
N ALA A 57 32.89 -24.78 -6.69
CA ALA A 57 31.74 -23.91 -6.91
C ALA A 57 31.71 -23.34 -8.34
N ALA A 58 32.85 -22.90 -8.86
CA ALA A 58 32.95 -22.38 -10.22
C ALA A 58 32.69 -23.49 -11.27
N GLU A 59 33.25 -24.68 -11.10
CA GLU A 59 32.99 -25.83 -11.98
C GLU A 59 31.52 -26.26 -11.95
N GLN A 60 30.90 -26.28 -10.77
CA GLN A 60 29.47 -26.56 -10.63
C GLN A 60 28.62 -25.51 -11.35
N ARG A 61 28.92 -24.22 -11.14
CA ARG A 61 28.23 -23.12 -11.81
C ARG A 61 28.34 -23.21 -13.33
N ALA A 62 29.55 -23.43 -13.84
CA ALA A 62 29.81 -23.57 -15.28
C ALA A 62 29.07 -24.78 -15.89
N ASN A 63 28.94 -25.88 -15.14
CA ASN A 63 28.18 -27.03 -15.61
C ASN A 63 26.66 -26.79 -15.59
N THR A 64 26.14 -26.04 -14.61
CA THR A 64 24.74 -25.59 -14.59
C THR A 64 24.45 -24.68 -15.77
N GLU A 65 25.26 -23.65 -16.00
CA GLU A 65 25.12 -22.73 -17.14
C GLU A 65 25.21 -23.46 -18.47
N ARG A 66 26.16 -24.40 -18.63
CA ARG A 66 26.22 -25.23 -19.83
C ARG A 66 24.90 -25.97 -20.08
N THR A 67 24.29 -26.51 -19.02
CA THR A 67 23.04 -27.27 -19.13
C THR A 67 21.89 -26.36 -19.57
N GLU A 68 21.82 -25.14 -19.03
CA GLU A 68 20.81 -24.14 -19.39
C GLU A 68 20.99 -23.63 -20.83
N ILE A 69 22.22 -23.29 -21.23
CA ILE A 69 22.52 -22.83 -22.60
C ILE A 69 22.26 -23.95 -23.63
N ARG A 70 22.56 -25.22 -23.29
CA ARG A 70 22.20 -26.35 -24.16
C ARG A 70 20.69 -26.49 -24.31
N ARG A 71 19.92 -26.30 -23.23
CA ARG A 71 18.47 -26.32 -23.31
C ARG A 71 17.94 -25.25 -24.26
N LEU A 72 18.47 -24.02 -24.18
CA LEU A 72 18.15 -22.96 -25.14
C LEU A 72 18.50 -23.36 -26.59
N ALA A 73 19.67 -23.97 -26.80
CA ALA A 73 20.05 -24.47 -28.13
C ALA A 73 19.06 -25.51 -28.66
N ASP A 74 18.61 -26.44 -27.81
CA ASP A 74 17.62 -27.46 -28.18
C ASP A 74 16.26 -26.82 -28.50
N ASP A 75 15.80 -25.83 -27.73
CA ASP A 75 14.55 -25.11 -28.00
C ASP A 75 14.62 -24.28 -29.30
N LEU A 76 15.77 -23.70 -29.61
CA LEU A 76 16.01 -23.03 -30.91
C LEU A 76 16.01 -24.04 -32.07
N GLU A 77 16.54 -25.25 -31.86
CA GLU A 77 16.49 -26.33 -32.85
C GLU A 77 15.06 -26.83 -33.09
N ASP A 78 14.24 -26.90 -32.04
CA ASP A 78 12.81 -27.21 -32.15
C ASP A 78 12.06 -26.13 -32.95
N LEU A 79 12.36 -24.84 -32.73
CA LEU A 79 11.81 -23.74 -33.53
C LEU A 79 12.23 -23.82 -35.01
N SER A 80 13.51 -24.11 -35.26
CA SER A 80 14.02 -24.37 -36.61
C SER A 80 13.27 -25.53 -37.27
N THR A 81 13.08 -26.63 -36.55
CA THR A 81 12.36 -27.82 -37.03
C THR A 81 10.88 -27.52 -37.33
N ALA A 82 10.23 -26.72 -36.48
CA ALA A 82 8.86 -26.29 -36.70
C ALA A 82 8.72 -25.42 -37.96
N LEU A 83 9.67 -24.51 -38.21
CA LEU A 83 9.69 -23.65 -39.40
C LEU A 83 9.97 -24.44 -40.68
N VAL A 84 11.05 -25.24 -40.70
CA VAL A 84 11.45 -26.02 -41.88
C VAL A 84 10.40 -27.11 -42.19
N GLY A 85 10.04 -27.92 -41.19
CA GLY A 85 9.07 -28.99 -41.36
C GLY A 85 7.65 -28.48 -41.65
N GLY A 86 7.27 -27.33 -41.07
CA GLY A 86 6.01 -26.65 -41.37
C GLY A 86 5.96 -26.12 -42.79
N ALA A 87 7.04 -25.47 -43.25
CA ALA A 87 7.17 -24.98 -44.62
C ALA A 87 7.06 -26.10 -45.66
N ASP A 88 7.69 -27.25 -45.41
CA ASP A 88 7.63 -28.41 -46.30
C ASP A 88 6.20 -28.97 -46.40
N ARG A 89 5.51 -29.18 -45.27
CA ARG A 89 4.12 -29.66 -45.25
C ARG A 89 3.18 -28.68 -45.93
N LEU A 90 3.33 -27.39 -45.66
CA LEU A 90 2.53 -26.33 -46.26
C LEU A 90 2.77 -26.25 -47.78
N GLY A 91 4.02 -26.42 -48.20
CA GLY A 91 4.41 -26.53 -49.61
C GLY A 91 3.74 -27.71 -50.30
N HIS A 92 3.80 -28.91 -49.70
CA HIS A 92 3.15 -30.10 -50.22
C HIS A 92 1.63 -29.97 -50.32
N ALA A 93 0.97 -29.43 -49.29
CA ALA A 93 -0.48 -29.22 -49.32
C ALA A 93 -0.89 -28.18 -50.38
N ARG A 94 -0.11 -27.12 -50.55
CA ARG A 94 -0.29 -26.13 -51.63
C ARG A 94 -0.13 -26.77 -53.00
N ASP A 95 0.91 -27.58 -53.20
CA ASP A 95 1.16 -28.27 -54.48
C ASP A 95 0.06 -29.30 -54.78
N TYR A 96 -0.51 -29.93 -53.75
CA TYR A 96 -1.65 -30.83 -53.91
C TYR A 96 -2.90 -30.08 -54.38
N VAL A 97 -3.22 -28.92 -53.77
CA VAL A 97 -4.30 -28.04 -54.24
C VAL A 97 -4.07 -27.63 -55.70
N ALA A 98 -2.86 -27.22 -56.07
CA ALA A 98 -2.52 -26.86 -57.46
C ALA A 98 -2.71 -28.05 -58.42
N THR A 99 -2.28 -29.26 -58.02
CA THR A 99 -2.44 -30.48 -58.80
C THR A 99 -3.92 -30.83 -59.03
N VAL A 100 -4.78 -30.66 -58.01
CA VAL A 100 -6.22 -30.88 -58.16
C VAL A 100 -6.83 -29.87 -59.14
N ILE A 101 -6.44 -28.59 -59.06
CA ILE A 101 -6.90 -27.55 -59.98
C ILE A 101 -6.50 -27.87 -61.43
N ASP A 102 -5.24 -28.27 -61.66
CA ASP A 102 -4.73 -28.58 -63.00
C ASP A 102 -5.41 -29.81 -63.62
N LYS A 103 -5.70 -30.83 -62.80
CA LYS A 103 -6.45 -32.01 -63.27
C LYS A 103 -7.91 -31.67 -63.56
N ALA A 104 -8.58 -30.92 -62.69
CA ALA A 104 -9.94 -30.45 -62.95
C ALA A 104 -10.02 -29.58 -64.23
N ALA A 105 -8.98 -28.77 -64.49
CA ALA A 105 -8.87 -27.99 -65.73
C ALA A 105 -8.73 -28.85 -66.99
N THR A 106 -8.01 -29.98 -66.89
CA THR A 106 -7.90 -30.96 -67.99
C THR A 106 -9.26 -31.57 -68.35
N ASP A 107 -10.13 -31.74 -67.36
CA ASP A 107 -11.50 -32.23 -67.54
C ASP A 107 -12.52 -31.12 -67.89
N GLY A 108 -12.04 -29.89 -68.12
CA GLY A 108 -12.86 -28.77 -68.61
C GLY A 108 -13.52 -27.92 -67.53
N PHE A 109 -13.12 -28.07 -66.27
CA PHE A 109 -13.60 -27.25 -65.16
C PHE A 109 -12.67 -26.06 -64.87
N THR A 110 -13.18 -25.06 -64.16
CA THR A 110 -12.41 -23.93 -63.63
C THR A 110 -12.74 -23.75 -62.16
N VAL A 111 -11.81 -23.19 -61.38
CA VAL A 111 -11.99 -22.95 -59.94
C VAL A 111 -12.03 -21.44 -59.66
N SER A 112 -13.05 -20.95 -58.97
CA SER A 112 -13.20 -19.54 -58.58
C SER A 112 -12.20 -19.12 -57.48
N ASP A 113 -12.20 -17.83 -57.11
CA ASP A 113 -11.36 -17.33 -56.02
C ASP A 113 -11.82 -17.83 -54.63
N GLU A 114 -13.12 -18.14 -54.52
CA GLU A 114 -13.82 -18.75 -53.38
C GLU A 114 -13.89 -20.29 -53.47
N TRP A 115 -12.97 -20.90 -54.20
CA TRP A 115 -12.82 -22.36 -54.31
C TRP A 115 -14.02 -23.12 -54.91
N GLN A 116 -14.87 -22.44 -55.69
CA GLN A 116 -16.01 -23.10 -56.35
C GLN A 116 -15.61 -23.69 -57.69
N ILE A 117 -15.96 -24.96 -57.93
CA ILE A 117 -15.80 -25.61 -59.25
C ILE A 117 -16.92 -25.18 -60.20
N VAL A 118 -16.53 -24.68 -61.37
CA VAL A 118 -17.40 -24.13 -62.41
C VAL A 118 -17.14 -24.88 -63.73
N SER A 119 -18.20 -25.41 -64.35
CA SER A 119 -18.15 -25.98 -65.69
C SER A 119 -18.34 -24.90 -66.76
N GLN A 120 -17.65 -25.02 -67.90
CA GLN A 120 -17.86 -24.12 -69.03
C GLN A 120 -19.16 -24.46 -69.78
N PRO A 121 -19.92 -23.46 -70.28
CA PRO A 121 -21.14 -23.74 -71.04
C PRO A 121 -20.83 -24.53 -72.31
N ARG A 122 -21.38 -25.75 -72.42
CA ARG A 122 -21.31 -26.60 -73.62
C ARG A 122 -22.69 -27.14 -73.96
N THR A 123 -22.99 -27.29 -75.24
CA THR A 123 -24.16 -28.08 -75.70
C THR A 123 -23.86 -29.56 -75.49
N MET A 124 -24.60 -30.19 -74.59
CA MET A 124 -24.42 -31.60 -74.18
C MET A 124 -25.77 -32.33 -74.31
N SER A 125 -25.73 -33.63 -74.59
CA SER A 125 -26.87 -34.54 -74.45
C SER A 125 -27.21 -34.76 -72.96
N GLU A 126 -28.42 -35.26 -72.65
CA GLU A 126 -28.83 -35.55 -71.27
C GLU A 126 -27.88 -36.53 -70.56
N THR A 127 -27.33 -37.51 -71.28
CA THR A 127 -26.36 -38.47 -70.74
C THR A 127 -25.01 -37.84 -70.46
N GLU A 128 -24.52 -36.97 -71.36
CA GLU A 128 -23.25 -36.25 -71.16
C GLU A 128 -23.36 -35.24 -70.01
N ALA A 129 -24.53 -34.62 -69.81
CA ALA A 129 -24.77 -33.71 -68.69
C ALA A 129 -24.70 -34.43 -67.33
N ALA A 130 -25.30 -35.62 -67.22
CA ALA A 130 -25.24 -36.43 -66.00
C ALA A 130 -23.79 -36.88 -65.67
N GLU A 131 -23.02 -37.32 -66.68
CA GLU A 131 -21.61 -37.67 -66.51
C GLU A 131 -20.75 -36.47 -66.08
N GLN A 132 -21.07 -35.27 -66.59
CA GLN A 132 -20.38 -34.03 -66.21
C GLN A 132 -20.71 -33.59 -64.78
N ASP A 133 -21.94 -33.80 -64.32
CA ASP A 133 -22.36 -33.51 -62.94
C ASP A 133 -21.65 -34.46 -61.94
N ASP A 134 -21.56 -35.76 -62.25
CA ASP A 134 -20.81 -36.74 -61.45
C ASP A 134 -19.32 -36.36 -61.36
N LEU A 135 -18.70 -35.93 -62.47
CA LEU A 135 -17.31 -35.43 -62.50
C LEU A 135 -17.14 -34.14 -61.69
N MET A 136 -18.14 -33.25 -61.71
CA MET A 136 -18.12 -32.02 -60.91
C MET A 136 -18.14 -32.33 -59.41
N GLU A 137 -18.98 -33.27 -58.98
CA GLU A 137 -19.03 -33.70 -57.58
C GLU A 137 -17.74 -34.39 -57.15
N TYR A 138 -17.15 -35.23 -58.01
CA TYR A 138 -15.83 -35.82 -57.79
C TYR A 138 -14.76 -34.76 -57.56
N TRP A 139 -14.64 -33.77 -58.46
CA TRP A 139 -13.62 -32.73 -58.33
C TRP A 139 -13.87 -31.80 -57.14
N ARG A 140 -15.14 -31.53 -56.78
CA ARG A 140 -15.47 -30.80 -55.55
C ARG A 140 -14.96 -31.55 -54.31
N SER A 141 -15.21 -32.85 -54.22
CA SER A 141 -14.71 -33.67 -53.12
C SER A 141 -13.17 -33.70 -53.05
N GLN A 142 -12.49 -33.81 -54.20
CA GLN A 142 -11.03 -33.76 -54.25
C GLN A 142 -10.48 -32.39 -53.81
N LEU A 143 -11.11 -31.30 -54.23
CA LEU A 143 -10.70 -29.94 -53.85
C LEU A 143 -10.94 -29.69 -52.35
N ASP A 144 -12.09 -30.08 -51.81
CA ASP A 144 -12.39 -29.97 -50.38
C ASP A 144 -11.40 -30.78 -49.53
N GLY A 145 -11.01 -31.98 -49.98
CA GLY A 145 -9.97 -32.78 -49.35
C GLY A 145 -8.61 -32.07 -49.33
N ALA A 146 -8.18 -31.53 -50.48
CA ALA A 146 -6.92 -30.80 -50.59
C ALA A 146 -6.91 -29.51 -49.75
N LEU A 147 -8.02 -28.78 -49.70
CA LEU A 147 -8.15 -27.57 -48.88
C LEU A 147 -8.19 -27.88 -47.38
N THR A 148 -8.78 -29.01 -46.99
CA THR A 148 -8.74 -29.49 -45.60
C THR A 148 -7.30 -29.83 -45.19
N GLU A 149 -6.54 -30.49 -46.06
CA GLU A 149 -5.13 -30.79 -45.82
C GLU A 149 -4.29 -29.51 -45.69
N LEU A 150 -4.55 -28.50 -46.53
CA LEU A 150 -3.91 -27.19 -46.44
C LEU A 150 -4.23 -26.47 -45.11
N ASP A 151 -5.50 -26.42 -44.70
CA ASP A 151 -5.93 -25.77 -43.46
C ASP A 151 -5.38 -26.49 -42.22
N ASN A 152 -5.22 -27.81 -42.27
CA ASN A 152 -4.57 -28.58 -41.21
C ASN A 152 -3.06 -28.29 -41.16
N ALA A 153 -2.37 -28.30 -42.31
CA ALA A 153 -0.94 -27.98 -42.38
C ALA A 153 -0.62 -26.58 -41.83
N ASP A 154 -1.45 -25.57 -42.16
CA ASP A 154 -1.34 -24.20 -41.65
C ASP A 154 -1.53 -24.13 -40.12
N ARG A 155 -2.61 -24.75 -39.60
CA ARG A 155 -2.87 -24.76 -38.14
C ARG A 155 -1.79 -25.50 -37.34
N ASP A 156 -1.35 -26.64 -37.83
CA ASP A 156 -0.33 -27.46 -37.17
C ASP A 156 1.00 -26.70 -37.14
N MET A 157 1.39 -26.05 -38.24
CA MET A 157 2.57 -25.18 -38.30
C MET A 157 2.45 -24.01 -37.33
N ALA A 158 1.33 -23.28 -37.33
CA ALA A 158 1.12 -22.12 -36.46
C ALA A 158 1.13 -22.51 -34.97
N THR A 159 0.70 -23.71 -34.63
CA THR A 159 0.76 -24.24 -33.25
C THR A 159 2.18 -24.62 -32.88
N ALA A 160 2.88 -25.39 -33.72
CA ALA A 160 4.26 -25.78 -33.49
C ALA A 160 5.21 -24.57 -33.33
N ILE A 161 5.04 -23.53 -34.15
CA ILE A 161 5.84 -22.30 -34.04
C ILE A 161 5.56 -21.58 -32.71
N ARG A 162 4.30 -21.47 -32.29
CA ARG A 162 3.93 -20.80 -31.02
C ARG A 162 4.47 -21.55 -29.81
N ASP A 163 4.35 -22.87 -29.81
CA ASP A 163 4.85 -23.73 -28.72
C ASP A 163 6.38 -23.63 -28.62
N ALA A 164 7.09 -23.70 -29.76
CA ALA A 164 8.54 -23.56 -29.80
C ALA A 164 9.02 -22.15 -29.38
N LEU A 165 8.32 -21.09 -29.80
CA LEU A 165 8.60 -19.73 -29.32
C LEU A 165 8.38 -19.59 -27.82
N GLY A 166 7.35 -20.24 -27.26
CA GLY A 166 7.12 -20.30 -25.82
C GLY A 166 8.25 -21.01 -25.07
N ALA A 167 8.77 -22.10 -25.62
CA ALA A 167 9.91 -22.83 -25.05
C ALA A 167 11.20 -21.99 -25.06
N VAL A 168 11.53 -21.34 -26.19
CA VAL A 168 12.68 -20.43 -26.29
C VAL A 168 12.58 -19.29 -25.26
N ALA A 169 11.39 -18.68 -25.12
CA ALA A 169 11.18 -17.62 -24.13
C ALA A 169 11.35 -18.09 -22.68
N ALA A 170 10.98 -19.35 -22.38
CA ALA A 170 11.18 -19.94 -21.06
C ALA A 170 12.66 -20.26 -20.76
N SER A 171 13.44 -20.64 -21.77
CA SER A 171 14.86 -20.98 -21.61
C SER A 171 15.82 -19.77 -21.69
N ALA A 172 15.37 -18.65 -22.25
CA ALA A 172 16.11 -17.39 -22.28
C ALA A 172 15.18 -16.21 -21.97
N PRO A 173 14.76 -16.03 -20.70
CA PRO A 173 14.04 -14.82 -20.31
C PRO A 173 14.89 -13.58 -20.62
N ALA A 174 14.27 -12.42 -20.82
CA ALA A 174 14.99 -11.19 -21.16
C ALA A 174 16.07 -10.81 -20.12
N SER A 175 15.92 -11.26 -18.87
CA SER A 175 16.88 -11.12 -17.79
C SER A 175 18.08 -12.07 -17.85
N ALA A 176 18.01 -13.18 -18.60
CA ALA A 176 19.07 -14.20 -18.63
C ALA A 176 20.40 -13.71 -19.22
N GLY A 177 20.37 -12.66 -20.04
CA GLY A 177 21.58 -12.03 -20.56
C GLY A 177 22.27 -11.10 -19.56
N LEU A 178 21.53 -10.60 -18.56
CA LEU A 178 21.99 -9.52 -17.69
C LEU A 178 23.09 -9.98 -16.74
N SER A 179 24.12 -9.15 -16.63
CA SER A 179 25.22 -9.36 -15.70
C SER A 179 25.75 -8.04 -15.15
N GLY A 180 26.46 -8.12 -14.02
CA GLY A 180 27.14 -6.95 -13.45
C GLY A 180 28.11 -6.27 -14.44
N HIS A 181 28.79 -7.04 -15.30
CA HIS A 181 29.70 -6.46 -16.29
C HIS A 181 28.96 -5.60 -17.34
N GLU A 182 27.81 -6.09 -17.82
CA GLU A 182 26.96 -5.32 -18.73
C GLU A 182 26.41 -4.07 -18.03
N GLY A 183 26.00 -4.20 -16.77
CA GLY A 183 25.57 -3.08 -15.93
C GLY A 183 26.64 -1.99 -15.83
N THR A 184 27.88 -2.36 -15.47
CA THR A 184 29.02 -1.43 -15.43
C THR A 184 29.24 -0.76 -16.78
N ALA A 185 29.34 -1.54 -17.87
CA ALA A 185 29.65 -1.02 -19.19
C ALA A 185 28.57 -0.05 -19.71
N LEU A 186 27.31 -0.30 -19.37
CA LEU A 186 26.20 0.59 -19.72
C LEU A 186 26.19 1.85 -18.84
N GLY A 187 26.40 1.70 -17.52
CA GLY A 187 26.49 2.84 -16.60
C GLY A 187 27.64 3.79 -16.94
N GLU A 188 28.80 3.27 -17.34
CA GLU A 188 29.93 4.09 -17.82
C GLU A 188 29.61 4.86 -19.11
N GLN A 189 28.75 4.33 -19.99
CA GLN A 189 28.30 5.06 -21.18
C GLN A 189 27.40 6.23 -20.80
N VAL A 190 26.50 6.00 -19.83
CA VAL A 190 25.64 7.03 -19.25
C VAL A 190 26.48 8.13 -18.59
N ALA A 191 27.41 7.76 -17.70
CA ALA A 191 28.28 8.71 -17.01
C ALA A 191 29.12 9.55 -17.98
N ARG A 192 29.61 8.96 -19.08
CA ARG A 192 30.35 9.68 -20.13
C ARG A 192 29.49 10.67 -20.93
N GLY A 193 28.18 10.39 -21.08
CA GLY A 193 27.24 11.30 -21.75
C GLY A 193 26.92 12.54 -20.92
N GLY A 194 26.98 12.42 -19.59
CA GLY A 194 26.67 13.52 -18.68
C GLY A 194 25.25 14.06 -18.91
N ALA A 195 25.11 15.36 -19.15
CA ALA A 195 23.81 16.01 -19.35
C ALA A 195 23.18 15.75 -20.73
N ASP A 196 23.90 15.17 -21.71
CA ASP A 196 23.41 14.90 -23.07
C ASP A 196 23.72 13.44 -23.45
N ILE A 197 22.86 12.53 -22.98
CA ILE A 197 23.09 11.09 -23.14
C ILE A 197 22.62 10.66 -24.53
N PRO A 198 23.47 10.01 -25.34
CA PRO A 198 23.11 9.57 -26.68
C PRO A 198 21.82 8.74 -26.71
N GLN A 199 20.99 8.95 -27.73
CA GLN A 199 19.68 8.31 -27.83
C GLN A 199 19.79 6.78 -27.87
N ASP A 200 20.80 6.23 -28.55
CA ASP A 200 21.04 4.79 -28.62
C ASP A 200 21.39 4.19 -27.24
N VAL A 201 22.14 4.92 -26.42
CA VAL A 201 22.44 4.54 -25.03
C VAL A 201 21.16 4.58 -24.19
N ARG A 202 20.34 5.62 -24.31
CA ARG A 202 19.03 5.70 -23.64
C ARG A 202 18.10 4.56 -24.04
N ASP A 203 17.97 4.28 -25.33
CA ASP A 203 17.14 3.18 -25.81
C ASP A 203 17.60 1.84 -25.27
N ARG A 204 18.91 1.66 -25.10
CA ARG A 204 19.50 0.46 -24.49
C ARG A 204 19.19 0.38 -23.00
N VAL A 205 19.41 1.45 -22.24
CA VAL A 205 19.07 1.53 -20.80
C VAL A 205 17.59 1.21 -20.57
N ALA A 206 16.69 1.83 -21.33
CA ALA A 206 15.25 1.60 -21.17
C ALA A 206 14.88 0.11 -21.35
N ARG A 207 15.49 -0.58 -22.32
CA ARG A 207 15.23 -2.01 -22.54
C ARG A 207 15.83 -2.91 -21.45
N GLU A 208 17.10 -2.70 -21.11
CA GLU A 208 17.82 -3.59 -20.19
C GLU A 208 17.34 -3.41 -18.74
N VAL A 209 17.03 -2.18 -18.32
CA VAL A 209 16.45 -1.93 -16.99
C VAL A 209 15.02 -2.47 -16.89
N ALA A 210 14.21 -2.34 -17.95
CA ALA A 210 12.88 -2.96 -17.97
C ALA A 210 12.94 -4.50 -17.92
N ALA A 211 13.92 -5.11 -18.61
CA ALA A 211 14.16 -6.55 -18.53
C ALA A 211 14.65 -7.02 -17.15
N ALA A 212 15.26 -6.12 -16.38
CA ALA A 212 15.70 -6.34 -15.02
C ALA A 212 14.59 -6.11 -13.96
N GLY A 213 13.40 -5.68 -14.36
CA GLY A 213 12.29 -5.40 -13.46
C GLY A 213 11.69 -6.66 -12.81
N LEU A 214 10.97 -6.46 -11.71
CA LEU A 214 10.23 -7.52 -11.02
C LEU A 214 9.03 -7.99 -11.85
N THR A 215 8.65 -9.26 -11.70
CA THR A 215 7.41 -9.78 -12.31
C THR A 215 6.18 -9.23 -11.59
N PRO A 216 4.98 -9.21 -12.23
CA PRO A 216 3.75 -8.77 -11.57
C PRO A 216 3.45 -9.48 -10.24
N GLU A 217 3.78 -10.77 -10.15
CA GLU A 217 3.60 -11.56 -8.93
C GLU A 217 4.58 -11.15 -7.83
N GLN A 218 5.82 -10.80 -8.19
CA GLN A 218 6.83 -10.27 -7.25
C GLN A 218 6.45 -8.86 -6.78
N VAL A 219 5.96 -8.00 -7.69
CA VAL A 219 5.43 -6.68 -7.33
C VAL A 219 4.25 -6.82 -6.37
N LYS A 220 3.32 -7.74 -6.65
CA LYS A 220 2.21 -8.04 -5.74
C LYS A 220 2.72 -8.55 -4.39
N THR A 221 3.71 -9.44 -4.38
CA THR A 221 4.30 -9.94 -3.13
C THR A 221 4.84 -8.80 -2.26
N LEU A 222 5.52 -7.81 -2.85
CA LEU A 222 5.99 -6.63 -2.12
C LEU A 222 4.83 -5.73 -1.66
N ALA A 223 3.84 -5.49 -2.52
CA ALA A 223 2.64 -4.73 -2.16
C ALA A 223 1.90 -5.36 -0.97
N ASP A 224 1.92 -6.69 -0.87
CA ASP A 224 1.31 -7.43 0.22
C ASP A 224 2.18 -7.45 1.50
N GLY A 225 3.35 -6.79 1.50
CA GLY A 225 4.31 -6.75 2.60
C GLY A 225 5.25 -7.97 2.66
N GLY A 226 5.22 -8.82 1.65
CA GLY A 226 6.07 -10.00 1.54
C GLY A 226 7.50 -9.71 1.08
N LYS A 227 8.34 -10.75 1.09
CA LYS A 227 9.72 -10.71 0.59
C LYS A 227 9.84 -11.44 -0.74
N VAL A 228 10.52 -10.82 -1.70
CA VAL A 228 10.87 -11.42 -2.99
C VAL A 228 12.29 -11.95 -2.88
N THR A 229 12.46 -13.28 -2.85
CA THR A 229 13.77 -13.91 -2.58
C THR A 229 14.33 -14.70 -3.77
N ASP A 230 13.71 -14.59 -4.94
CA ASP A 230 13.99 -15.41 -6.12
C ASP A 230 14.39 -14.58 -7.35
N VAL A 231 14.80 -13.31 -7.15
CA VAL A 231 15.34 -12.50 -8.25
C VAL A 231 16.63 -13.17 -8.78
N PRO A 232 16.80 -13.30 -10.12
CA PRO A 232 18.04 -13.83 -10.67
C PRO A 232 19.26 -12.99 -10.24
N GLN A 233 20.37 -13.65 -9.85
CA GLN A 233 21.57 -12.93 -9.40
C GLN A 233 22.12 -11.99 -10.48
N GLY A 234 22.07 -12.38 -11.75
CA GLY A 234 22.53 -11.54 -12.86
C GLY A 234 21.74 -10.22 -12.98
N THR A 235 20.45 -10.24 -12.62
CA THR A 235 19.59 -9.06 -12.56
C THR A 235 20.00 -8.13 -11.42
N MET A 236 20.21 -8.66 -10.21
CA MET A 236 20.68 -7.88 -9.05
C MET A 236 22.04 -7.24 -9.32
N ASP A 237 22.99 -8.04 -9.82
CA ASP A 237 24.33 -7.58 -10.19
C ASP A 237 24.26 -6.50 -11.27
N PHE A 238 23.45 -6.70 -12.31
CA PHE A 238 23.28 -5.72 -13.39
C PHE A 238 22.78 -4.37 -12.84
N LEU A 239 21.70 -4.37 -12.08
CA LEU A 239 21.12 -3.13 -11.55
C LEU A 239 22.09 -2.41 -10.61
N GLN A 240 22.68 -3.14 -9.65
CA GLN A 240 23.63 -2.57 -8.69
C GLN A 240 24.84 -1.94 -9.41
N GLN A 241 25.44 -2.67 -10.34
CA GLN A 241 26.62 -2.19 -11.07
C GLN A 241 26.27 -1.06 -12.05
N PHE A 242 25.08 -1.09 -12.65
CA PHE A 242 24.58 -0.01 -13.50
C PHE A 242 24.44 1.30 -12.73
N TYR A 243 23.70 1.33 -11.61
CA TYR A 243 23.53 2.56 -10.83
C TYR A 243 24.84 3.03 -10.19
N THR A 244 25.72 2.10 -9.81
CA THR A 244 27.05 2.44 -9.30
C THR A 244 27.89 3.15 -10.36
N ALA A 245 27.94 2.61 -11.58
CA ALA A 245 28.74 3.16 -12.67
C ALA A 245 28.13 4.44 -13.29
N ALA A 246 26.80 4.51 -13.41
CA ALA A 246 26.10 5.71 -13.87
C ALA A 246 26.19 6.86 -12.84
N GLY A 247 26.15 6.50 -11.55
CA GLY A 247 26.15 7.44 -10.43
C GLY A 247 24.89 8.29 -10.35
N LYS A 248 24.84 9.15 -9.31
CA LYS A 248 23.77 10.14 -9.10
C LYS A 248 23.47 10.94 -10.36
N ASP A 249 24.48 11.55 -10.97
CA ASP A 249 24.28 12.46 -12.11
C ASP A 249 23.71 11.74 -13.34
N GLY A 250 24.13 10.49 -13.58
CA GLY A 250 23.61 9.66 -14.65
C GLY A 250 22.14 9.27 -14.43
N PHE A 251 21.77 8.88 -13.20
CA PHE A 251 20.37 8.60 -12.84
C PHE A 251 19.48 9.82 -13.04
N LEU A 252 19.88 10.99 -12.51
CA LEU A 252 19.11 12.23 -12.64
C LEU A 252 18.95 12.65 -14.10
N ALA A 253 20.04 12.67 -14.87
CA ALA A 253 20.01 13.06 -16.27
C ALA A 253 19.13 12.13 -17.13
N LEU A 254 19.19 10.81 -16.89
CA LEU A 254 18.31 9.85 -17.59
C LEU A 254 16.84 10.08 -17.27
N SER A 255 16.50 10.22 -15.99
CA SER A 255 15.12 10.42 -15.55
C SER A 255 14.51 11.69 -16.15
N GLU A 256 15.27 12.78 -16.14
CA GLU A 256 14.87 14.06 -16.76
C GLU A 256 14.69 13.92 -18.27
N GLN A 257 15.68 13.35 -18.96
CA GLN A 257 15.59 13.19 -20.42
C GLN A 257 14.46 12.24 -20.83
N TYR A 258 14.13 11.20 -20.06
CA TYR A 258 12.96 10.38 -20.36
C TYR A 258 11.66 11.16 -20.15
N SER A 259 11.55 11.88 -19.03
CA SER A 259 10.36 12.67 -18.70
C SER A 259 10.09 13.79 -19.72
N GLU A 260 11.13 14.55 -20.09
CA GLU A 260 11.04 15.64 -21.06
C GLU A 260 10.67 15.15 -22.48
N ASN A 261 11.09 13.94 -22.83
CA ASN A 261 10.76 13.32 -24.12
C ASN A 261 9.46 12.49 -24.07
N GLY A 262 8.69 12.56 -22.99
CA GLY A 262 7.40 11.85 -22.84
C GLY A 262 7.53 10.32 -22.74
N ARG A 263 8.71 9.80 -22.39
CA ARG A 263 9.00 8.35 -22.24
C ARG A 263 8.77 7.90 -20.81
N THR A 264 7.54 8.04 -20.32
CA THR A 264 7.17 7.78 -18.92
C THR A 264 7.44 6.34 -18.48
N GLU A 265 7.22 5.34 -19.34
CA GLU A 265 7.53 3.93 -19.05
C GLU A 265 9.03 3.70 -18.79
N ALA A 266 9.90 4.34 -19.56
CA ALA A 266 11.34 4.23 -19.38
C ALA A 266 11.82 4.93 -18.10
N ALA A 267 11.21 6.08 -17.78
CA ALA A 267 11.50 6.80 -16.54
C ALA A 267 11.05 5.98 -15.31
N SER A 268 9.86 5.38 -15.37
CA SER A 268 9.35 4.52 -14.30
C SER A 268 10.16 3.24 -14.15
N ALA A 269 10.54 2.58 -15.25
CA ALA A 269 11.42 1.40 -15.20
C ALA A 269 12.79 1.72 -14.56
N LEU A 270 13.37 2.88 -14.89
CA LEU A 270 14.60 3.37 -14.25
C LEU A 270 14.40 3.55 -12.74
N SER A 271 13.31 4.17 -12.31
CA SER A 271 13.06 4.36 -10.88
C SER A 271 12.73 3.06 -10.15
N ASN A 272 12.01 2.13 -10.79
CA ASN A 272 11.73 0.79 -10.27
C ASN A 272 13.02 -0.01 -10.06
N GLY A 273 13.95 0.05 -11.02
CA GLY A 273 15.24 -0.62 -10.89
C GLY A 273 16.05 -0.09 -9.70
N LEU A 274 15.99 1.21 -9.43
CA LEU A 274 16.65 1.79 -8.24
C LEU A 274 15.93 1.37 -6.95
N ALA A 275 14.58 1.36 -6.96
CA ALA A 275 13.78 0.88 -5.83
C ALA A 275 14.16 -0.56 -5.47
N VAL A 276 14.24 -1.48 -6.46
CA VAL A 276 14.72 -2.87 -6.28
C VAL A 276 16.08 -2.94 -5.60
N VAL A 277 17.05 -2.14 -6.06
CA VAL A 277 18.41 -2.12 -5.49
C VAL A 277 18.41 -1.64 -4.04
N SER A 278 17.55 -0.67 -3.71
CA SER A 278 17.43 -0.12 -2.35
C SER A 278 16.50 -0.88 -1.42
N ASN A 279 15.86 -1.96 -1.89
CA ASN A 279 14.80 -2.63 -1.15
C ASN A 279 15.34 -3.86 -0.42
N TYR A 280 15.29 -3.86 0.92
CA TYR A 280 15.79 -4.95 1.75
C TYR A 280 14.84 -6.17 1.80
N ASN A 281 13.64 -6.06 1.22
CA ASN A 281 12.72 -7.17 0.99
C ASN A 281 12.91 -7.83 -0.39
N VAL A 282 13.83 -7.31 -1.22
CA VAL A 282 14.17 -7.89 -2.52
C VAL A 282 15.55 -8.52 -2.48
N GLY A 283 15.62 -9.78 -2.86
CA GLY A 283 16.86 -10.53 -2.90
C GLY A 283 16.83 -11.70 -3.88
N SER A 284 18.01 -12.29 -4.06
CA SER A 284 18.23 -13.45 -4.90
C SER A 284 18.20 -14.75 -4.11
N ALA A 285 18.01 -15.86 -4.82
CA ALA A 285 18.11 -17.19 -4.23
C ALA A 285 19.54 -17.50 -3.71
N ALA A 286 20.55 -16.71 -4.11
CA ALA A 286 21.92 -16.82 -3.62
C ALA A 286 22.13 -16.11 -2.26
N GLY A 287 21.11 -15.42 -1.75
CA GLY A 287 21.14 -14.69 -0.48
C GLY A 287 21.68 -13.27 -0.59
N ASP A 288 21.85 -12.75 -1.81
CA ASP A 288 22.12 -11.34 -2.04
C ASP A 288 20.82 -10.54 -1.87
N VAL A 289 20.83 -9.46 -1.09
CA VAL A 289 19.64 -8.70 -0.72
C VAL A 289 19.94 -7.22 -0.94
N GLY A 290 18.98 -6.47 -1.49
CA GLY A 290 19.09 -5.02 -1.64
C GLY A 290 19.16 -4.28 -0.30
N GLY A 291 19.08 -2.95 -0.38
CA GLY A 291 19.22 -2.05 0.78
C GLY A 291 20.58 -1.34 0.81
N GLN A 292 21.02 -0.90 1.98
CA GLN A 292 22.11 0.06 2.15
C GLN A 292 23.41 -0.31 1.45
N SER A 293 23.75 -1.60 1.45
CA SER A 293 24.98 -2.09 0.81
C SER A 293 24.97 -1.97 -0.70
N HIS A 294 23.78 -1.86 -1.30
CA HIS A 294 23.58 -1.83 -2.74
C HIS A 294 23.26 -0.45 -3.27
N ILE A 295 22.92 0.51 -2.39
CA ILE A 295 22.76 1.92 -2.77
C ILE A 295 24.14 2.51 -3.15
N PRO A 296 24.30 3.05 -4.36
CA PRO A 296 25.54 3.70 -4.80
C PRO A 296 25.99 4.80 -3.83
N GLU A 297 27.31 4.88 -3.56
CA GLU A 297 27.90 5.89 -2.65
C GLU A 297 27.52 7.33 -3.06
N SER A 298 27.49 7.61 -4.37
CA SER A 298 27.08 8.94 -4.87
C SER A 298 25.62 9.31 -4.57
N LEU A 299 24.73 8.32 -4.41
CA LEU A 299 23.34 8.53 -4.01
C LEU A 299 23.21 8.59 -2.49
N ARG A 300 23.92 7.73 -1.75
CA ARG A 300 23.99 7.82 -0.28
C ARG A 300 24.49 9.19 0.19
N GLY A 301 25.46 9.76 -0.52
CA GLY A 301 25.97 11.11 -0.26
C GLY A 301 24.94 12.25 -0.34
N LEU A 302 23.74 12.02 -0.89
CA LEU A 302 22.63 12.99 -0.82
C LEU A 302 22.04 13.11 0.59
N PHE A 303 22.05 12.00 1.33
CA PHE A 303 21.42 11.83 2.64
C PHE A 303 22.45 11.79 3.78
N GLU A 304 23.74 11.86 3.46
CA GLU A 304 24.82 11.86 4.44
C GLU A 304 25.34 13.28 4.73
N GLY A 305 25.96 13.45 5.89
CA GLY A 305 26.57 14.71 6.30
C GLY A 305 25.58 15.76 6.82
N PRO A 306 26.07 16.98 7.12
CA PRO A 306 25.25 18.04 7.71
C PRO A 306 24.12 18.43 6.76
N VAL A 307 22.92 18.62 7.31
CA VAL A 307 21.71 18.97 6.55
C VAL A 307 21.78 20.40 6.04
N THR A 308 22.33 21.29 6.85
CA THR A 308 22.45 22.70 6.51
C THR A 308 23.84 23.26 6.78
N SER A 309 24.17 24.33 6.05
CA SER A 309 25.36 25.15 6.27
C SER A 309 24.92 26.56 6.64
N THR A 310 25.55 27.20 7.63
CA THR A 310 25.26 28.58 8.02
C THR A 310 26.29 29.55 7.47
N GLY A 311 25.84 30.73 7.07
CA GLY A 311 26.69 31.76 6.48
C GLY A 311 25.99 33.12 6.40
N ASN A 312 26.54 34.04 5.62
CA ASN A 312 25.91 35.35 5.40
C ASN A 312 25.65 35.57 3.91
N LEU A 313 24.39 35.82 3.53
CA LEU A 313 24.02 36.24 2.17
C LEU A 313 23.96 37.76 2.09
N SER A 314 24.43 38.31 0.97
CA SER A 314 24.24 39.72 0.60
C SER A 314 23.29 39.79 -0.60
N LYS A 315 22.08 40.34 -0.43
CA LYS A 315 21.07 40.45 -1.50
C LYS A 315 21.43 41.46 -2.61
N GLY A 316 22.51 42.22 -2.43
CA GLY A 316 23.09 43.13 -3.41
C GLY A 316 24.42 43.72 -2.94
N ALA A 317 25.13 44.41 -3.84
CA ALA A 317 26.49 44.95 -3.56
C ALA A 317 26.56 45.99 -2.42
N ASN A 318 25.42 46.54 -1.98
CA ASN A 318 25.33 47.55 -0.93
C ASN A 318 24.49 47.11 0.28
N ASP A 319 23.98 45.87 0.30
CA ASP A 319 23.17 45.39 1.42
C ASP A 319 24.05 44.87 2.56
N SER A 320 23.59 45.03 3.80
CA SER A 320 24.26 44.42 4.94
C SER A 320 24.11 42.90 4.86
N PRO A 321 25.18 42.11 5.13
CA PRO A 321 25.08 40.66 5.13
C PRO A 321 24.04 40.20 6.15
N GLN A 322 23.08 39.39 5.72
CA GLN A 322 22.08 38.80 6.59
C GLN A 322 22.48 37.36 6.91
N GLN A 323 22.24 36.91 8.14
CA GLN A 323 22.41 35.50 8.49
C GLN A 323 21.54 34.64 7.59
N SER A 324 22.11 33.55 7.09
CA SER A 324 21.48 32.70 6.11
C SER A 324 21.88 31.26 6.30
N MET A 325 21.04 30.39 5.80
CA MET A 325 21.19 28.95 5.86
C MET A 325 21.05 28.36 4.46
N VAL A 326 21.90 27.41 4.13
CA VAL A 326 21.83 26.66 2.88
C VAL A 326 21.44 25.22 3.20
N VAL A 327 20.44 24.69 2.49
CA VAL A 327 20.11 23.26 2.54
C VAL A 327 21.12 22.53 1.66
N ASN A 328 21.99 21.74 2.27
CA ASN A 328 23.01 21.00 1.55
C ASN A 328 22.34 19.99 0.61
N ASN A 329 22.82 19.92 -0.63
CA ASN A 329 22.24 19.09 -1.71
C ASN A 329 20.78 19.42 -2.08
N GLY A 330 20.19 20.53 -1.63
CA GLY A 330 18.74 20.79 -1.79
C GLY A 330 18.21 20.67 -3.22
N HIS A 331 18.94 21.20 -4.20
CA HIS A 331 18.56 21.09 -5.62
C HIS A 331 18.63 19.65 -6.14
N ASP A 332 19.67 18.89 -5.79
CA ASP A 332 19.81 17.51 -6.21
C ASP A 332 18.83 16.58 -5.48
N LEU A 333 18.49 16.87 -4.22
CA LEU A 333 17.42 16.21 -3.49
C LEU A 333 16.08 16.41 -4.20
N ALA A 334 15.73 17.64 -4.60
CA ALA A 334 14.50 17.90 -5.35
C ALA A 334 14.43 17.08 -6.67
N ARG A 335 15.53 17.07 -7.43
CA ARG A 335 15.63 16.28 -8.67
C ARG A 335 15.54 14.79 -8.40
N PHE A 336 16.22 14.31 -7.37
CA PHE A 336 16.22 12.91 -6.95
C PHE A 336 14.83 12.46 -6.53
N THR A 337 14.18 13.20 -5.62
CA THR A 337 12.83 12.90 -5.13
C THR A 337 11.84 12.80 -6.28
N LYS A 338 11.87 13.76 -7.22
CA LYS A 338 11.03 13.73 -8.41
C LYS A 338 11.32 12.50 -9.28
N ALA A 339 12.58 12.17 -9.50
CA ALA A 339 12.97 11.01 -10.30
C ALA A 339 12.55 9.70 -9.62
N PHE A 340 12.88 9.51 -8.34
CA PHE A 340 12.56 8.32 -7.56
C PHE A 340 11.04 8.14 -7.38
N GLY A 341 10.29 9.25 -7.27
CA GLY A 341 8.82 9.26 -7.22
C GLY A 341 8.12 8.69 -8.45
N LEU A 342 8.83 8.47 -9.56
CA LEU A 342 8.31 7.78 -10.75
C LEU A 342 8.27 6.26 -10.60
N ALA A 343 8.88 5.71 -9.55
CA ALA A 343 8.76 4.28 -9.26
C ALA A 343 7.31 3.93 -8.88
N ASP A 344 6.93 2.70 -9.17
CA ASP A 344 5.70 2.07 -8.70
C ASP A 344 5.74 1.97 -7.16
N PRO A 345 4.75 2.53 -6.44
CA PRO A 345 4.67 2.42 -4.98
C PRO A 345 4.74 0.99 -4.45
N ALA A 346 4.25 0.00 -5.23
CA ALA A 346 4.32 -1.41 -4.85
C ALA A 346 5.76 -1.94 -4.84
N VAL A 347 6.61 -1.49 -5.76
CA VAL A 347 8.03 -1.87 -5.82
C VAL A 347 8.84 -1.17 -4.72
N GLN A 348 8.37 0.01 -4.29
CA GLN A 348 9.03 0.75 -3.23
C GLN A 348 8.86 0.13 -1.85
N GLN A 349 7.80 -0.63 -1.57
CA GLN A 349 7.54 -1.17 -0.22
C GLN A 349 8.76 -1.86 0.40
N GLY A 350 9.38 -1.22 1.39
CA GLY A 350 10.62 -1.65 2.05
C GLY A 350 11.90 -1.08 1.43
N SER A 351 11.82 0.10 0.82
CA SER A 351 12.97 0.80 0.26
C SER A 351 13.64 1.66 1.31
N GLU A 352 14.92 1.42 1.53
CA GLU A 352 15.74 2.24 2.42
C GLU A 352 15.94 3.67 1.87
N LEU A 353 15.74 3.90 0.56
CA LEU A 353 15.73 5.26 0.01
C LEU A 353 14.47 6.03 0.43
N SER A 354 13.32 5.36 0.62
CA SER A 354 12.12 5.98 1.20
C SER A 354 12.35 6.40 2.65
N GLU A 355 12.99 5.53 3.45
CA GLU A 355 13.38 5.84 4.84
C GLU A 355 14.35 7.02 4.91
N ASN A 356 15.34 7.06 4.01
CA ASN A 356 16.30 8.15 3.91
C ASN A 356 15.62 9.47 3.49
N LEU A 357 14.63 9.42 2.60
CA LEU A 357 13.83 10.59 2.23
C LEU A 357 13.04 11.13 3.42
N LEU A 358 12.33 10.27 4.16
CA LEU A 358 11.56 10.67 5.34
C LEU A 358 12.46 11.24 6.44
N SER A 359 13.56 10.54 6.75
CA SER A 359 14.53 10.99 7.75
C SER A 359 15.13 12.35 7.39
N ARG A 360 15.59 12.50 6.14
CA ARG A 360 16.15 13.77 5.66
C ARG A 360 15.10 14.88 5.59
N ALA A 361 13.83 14.56 5.34
CA ALA A 361 12.74 15.54 5.39
C ALA A 361 12.54 16.07 6.81
N GLY A 362 12.51 15.20 7.82
CA GLY A 362 12.43 15.61 9.24
C GLY A 362 13.61 16.49 9.66
N GLU A 363 14.82 16.10 9.26
CA GLU A 363 16.03 16.90 9.51
C GLU A 363 15.98 18.30 8.86
N ILE A 364 15.55 18.38 7.59
CA ILE A 364 15.40 19.67 6.87
C ILE A 364 14.28 20.51 7.51
N ALA A 365 13.16 19.89 7.86
CA ALA A 365 12.04 20.57 8.51
C ALA A 365 12.47 21.19 9.84
N SER A 366 13.21 20.43 10.66
CA SER A 366 13.77 20.89 11.93
C SER A 366 14.72 22.07 11.75
N ALA A 367 15.68 21.93 10.84
CA ALA A 367 16.69 22.96 10.60
C ALA A 367 16.09 24.27 10.02
N THR A 368 14.98 24.17 9.30
CA THR A 368 14.35 25.29 8.56
C THR A 368 13.11 25.88 9.23
N ASN A 369 12.81 25.48 10.47
CA ASN A 369 11.59 25.92 11.13
C ASN A 369 11.60 27.44 11.44
N ASP A 370 12.76 28.01 11.78
CA ASP A 370 12.91 29.44 12.12
C ASP A 370 12.55 30.37 10.93
N LYS A 371 11.47 31.14 11.08
CA LYS A 371 10.95 32.10 10.10
C LYS A 371 11.84 33.34 9.90
N SER A 372 12.83 33.56 10.77
CA SER A 372 13.73 34.72 10.68
C SER A 372 14.94 34.51 9.76
N LEU A 373 15.26 33.26 9.42
CA LEU A 373 16.43 32.91 8.61
C LEU A 373 16.13 33.01 7.11
N LEU A 374 17.06 33.59 6.34
CA LEU A 374 17.05 33.44 4.88
C LEU A 374 17.56 32.04 4.51
N ILE A 375 16.84 31.37 3.63
CA ILE A 375 17.19 30.02 3.16
C ILE A 375 17.66 30.09 1.68
N GLY A 376 18.68 29.32 1.32
CA GLY A 376 19.23 29.22 -0.04
C GLY A 376 19.65 27.80 -0.41
N ASP A 377 19.96 27.57 -1.69
CA ASP A 377 20.63 26.36 -2.22
C ASP A 377 22.15 26.58 -2.38
N SER A 378 22.60 27.83 -2.38
CA SER A 378 24.01 28.24 -2.42
C SER A 378 24.19 29.62 -1.77
N PHE A 379 25.42 29.92 -1.32
CA PHE A 379 25.78 31.24 -0.84
C PHE A 379 26.09 32.25 -1.97
N ASP A 380 26.26 31.76 -3.21
CA ASP A 380 26.73 32.59 -4.32
C ASP A 380 25.60 33.00 -5.28
N HIS A 381 24.65 32.14 -5.62
CA HIS A 381 23.49 32.44 -6.50
C HIS A 381 22.33 31.48 -6.17
N ASN A 382 21.10 31.96 -6.36
CA ASN A 382 19.79 31.34 -6.06
C ASN A 382 19.42 31.27 -4.57
N VAL A 383 18.14 31.58 -4.33
CA VAL A 383 17.48 31.50 -3.03
C VAL A 383 16.46 30.38 -3.22
N LEU A 384 16.72 29.18 -2.69
CA LEU A 384 15.64 28.27 -2.30
C LEU A 384 14.78 29.05 -1.32
N ARG A 385 13.79 29.78 -1.85
CA ARG A 385 12.82 30.52 -1.03
C ARG A 385 12.12 29.52 -0.11
N ARG A 386 11.51 30.00 0.97
CA ARG A 386 10.82 29.12 1.93
C ARG A 386 9.83 28.19 1.22
N ASP A 387 9.08 28.74 0.25
CA ASP A 387 8.15 28.02 -0.60
C ASP A 387 8.82 26.86 -1.37
N GLY A 388 10.09 27.01 -1.76
CA GLY A 388 10.87 25.96 -2.42
C GLY A 388 11.36 24.88 -1.45
N VAL A 389 11.61 25.22 -0.19
CA VAL A 389 11.89 24.24 0.87
C VAL A 389 10.62 23.48 1.23
N ASP A 390 9.49 24.17 1.33
CA ASP A 390 8.19 23.54 1.57
C ASP A 390 7.83 22.56 0.46
N ALA A 391 7.97 22.97 -0.81
CA ALA A 391 7.77 22.07 -1.94
C ALA A 391 8.71 20.85 -1.92
N LEU A 392 9.99 21.05 -1.58
CA LEU A 392 10.94 19.94 -1.43
C LEU A 392 10.50 18.96 -0.34
N LEU A 393 10.14 19.46 0.85
CA LEU A 393 9.69 18.62 1.96
C LEU A 393 8.40 17.87 1.60
N GLN A 394 7.45 18.55 0.95
CA GLN A 394 6.21 17.94 0.45
C GLN A 394 6.49 16.78 -0.50
N ASP A 395 7.37 16.99 -1.48
CA ASP A 395 7.73 15.95 -2.44
C ASP A 395 8.43 14.78 -1.73
N MET A 396 9.33 15.06 -0.78
CA MET A 396 10.07 14.02 -0.05
C MET A 396 9.14 13.17 0.81
N VAL A 397 8.23 13.81 1.55
CA VAL A 397 7.23 13.11 2.36
C VAL A 397 6.22 12.38 1.47
N GLY A 398 5.78 12.97 0.36
CA GLY A 398 4.84 12.32 -0.57
C GLY A 398 5.44 11.09 -1.25
N VAL A 399 6.74 11.11 -1.60
CA VAL A 399 7.42 9.97 -2.21
C VAL A 399 7.85 8.93 -1.19
N GLY A 400 8.34 9.33 -0.01
CA GLY A 400 8.75 8.40 1.04
C GLY A 400 7.56 7.81 1.81
N GLY A 401 6.51 8.58 2.03
CA GLY A 401 5.36 8.21 2.86
C GLY A 401 4.40 7.20 2.22
N ARG A 402 4.46 7.01 0.90
CA ARG A 402 3.72 5.96 0.19
C ARG A 402 4.33 4.56 0.34
N ASP A 403 5.52 4.46 0.95
CA ASP A 403 6.17 3.22 1.34
C ASP A 403 5.80 2.93 2.80
N HIS A 404 4.77 2.10 3.01
CA HIS A 404 4.21 1.84 4.33
C HIS A 404 5.22 1.12 5.22
N ALA A 405 6.10 0.28 4.65
CA ALA A 405 7.15 -0.37 5.40
C ALA A 405 8.20 0.64 5.90
N ALA A 406 8.55 1.64 5.09
CA ALA A 406 9.43 2.73 5.53
C ALA A 406 8.77 3.58 6.64
N VAL A 407 7.49 3.94 6.48
CA VAL A 407 6.73 4.66 7.52
C VAL A 407 6.66 3.85 8.81
N HIS A 408 6.38 2.54 8.70
CA HIS A 408 6.39 1.63 9.83
C HIS A 408 7.74 1.64 10.54
N ASN A 409 8.85 1.48 9.82
CA ASN A 409 10.19 1.45 10.42
C ASN A 409 10.53 2.75 11.14
N ILE A 410 10.17 3.90 10.55
CA ILE A 410 10.32 5.22 11.19
C ILE A 410 9.48 5.30 12.47
N LEU A 411 8.22 4.87 12.43
CA LEU A 411 7.31 5.00 13.57
C LEU A 411 7.58 3.99 14.67
N SER A 412 7.91 2.74 14.35
CA SER A 412 8.15 1.67 15.32
C SER A 412 9.60 1.70 15.84
N GLY A 413 10.53 2.19 15.02
CA GLY A 413 11.98 2.12 15.21
C GLY A 413 12.58 0.77 14.79
N GLU A 414 11.79 -0.15 14.25
CA GLU A 414 12.27 -1.42 13.70
C GLU A 414 13.10 -1.19 12.43
N GLY A 415 14.15 -1.96 12.22
CA GLY A 415 15.03 -1.81 11.05
C GLY A 415 15.96 -0.58 11.09
N MET A 416 15.63 0.42 11.92
CA MET A 416 16.39 1.67 12.00
C MET A 416 17.74 1.53 12.73
N PRO A 417 18.73 2.40 12.43
CA PRO A 417 20.04 2.36 13.08
C PRO A 417 19.99 2.48 14.61
N THR A 418 21.01 1.96 15.28
CA THR A 418 21.12 2.07 16.74
C THR A 418 21.13 3.52 17.19
N GLY A 419 20.25 3.88 18.12
CA GLY A 419 20.12 5.24 18.64
C GLY A 419 19.21 6.15 17.81
N PHE A 420 18.55 5.61 16.77
CA PHE A 420 17.48 6.29 16.06
C PHE A 420 16.37 6.74 17.02
N ASN A 421 15.90 7.97 16.84
CA ASN A 421 14.77 8.53 17.58
C ASN A 421 13.70 8.99 16.59
N ARG A 422 12.54 8.34 16.63
CA ARG A 422 11.39 8.64 15.76
C ARG A 422 10.94 10.11 15.86
N ASP A 423 11.09 10.71 17.03
CA ASP A 423 10.70 12.10 17.29
C ASP A 423 11.49 13.07 16.40
N ASP A 424 12.76 12.78 16.11
CA ASP A 424 13.63 13.63 15.30
C ASP A 424 13.16 13.73 13.83
N VAL A 425 12.32 12.78 13.41
CA VAL A 425 11.73 12.74 12.07
C VAL A 425 10.31 13.29 12.07
N VAL A 426 9.46 12.77 12.96
CA VAL A 426 8.01 13.02 12.94
C VAL A 426 7.67 14.40 13.52
N MET A 427 8.25 14.78 14.66
CA MET A 427 7.88 16.04 15.33
C MET A 427 8.14 17.29 14.49
N PRO A 428 9.28 17.42 13.80
CA PRO A 428 9.51 18.57 12.92
C PRO A 428 8.49 18.70 11.78
N LEU A 429 7.94 17.58 11.29
CA LEU A 429 6.91 17.59 10.24
C LEU A 429 5.55 17.99 10.81
N LEU A 430 5.22 17.53 12.03
CA LEU A 430 3.97 17.88 12.72
C LEU A 430 3.92 19.34 13.20
N GLN A 431 5.07 19.89 13.63
CA GLN A 431 5.17 21.27 14.14
C GLN A 431 5.36 22.33 13.05
N ARG A 432 5.64 21.91 11.81
CA ARG A 432 5.81 22.84 10.70
C ARG A 432 4.45 23.42 10.31
N ASP A 433 4.43 24.72 10.02
CA ASP A 433 3.26 25.41 9.47
C ASP A 433 3.15 25.16 7.96
N TRP A 434 2.13 24.38 7.57
CA TRP A 434 1.83 23.99 6.20
C TRP A 434 0.72 24.84 5.55
N ALA A 435 0.37 26.00 6.11
CA ALA A 435 -0.76 26.82 5.63
C ALA A 435 -0.65 27.27 4.16
N GLU A 436 0.54 27.23 3.55
CA GLU A 436 0.77 27.53 2.13
C GLU A 436 0.72 26.28 1.22
N GLY A 437 0.31 25.13 1.77
CA GLY A 437 0.16 23.84 1.10
C GLY A 437 1.09 22.76 1.66
N GLY A 438 0.77 21.49 1.41
CA GLY A 438 1.64 20.35 1.73
C GLY A 438 1.18 19.47 2.88
N GLU A 439 0.22 19.96 3.65
CA GLU A 439 -0.37 19.27 4.78
C GLU A 439 -0.88 17.87 4.40
N GLN A 440 -1.53 17.76 3.24
CA GLN A 440 -2.09 16.51 2.73
C GLN A 440 -1.04 15.40 2.49
N ASN A 441 0.22 15.76 2.18
CA ASN A 441 1.27 14.76 1.97
C ASN A 441 1.75 14.18 3.31
N VAL A 442 1.79 15.01 4.36
CA VAL A 442 2.13 14.56 5.72
C VAL A 442 0.97 13.75 6.30
N ALA A 443 -0.27 14.20 6.10
CA ALA A 443 -1.48 13.44 6.46
C ALA A 443 -1.48 12.06 5.79
N GLY A 444 -1.28 12.02 4.46
CA GLY A 444 -1.27 10.79 3.67
C GLY A 444 -0.20 9.76 4.05
N MET A 445 0.82 10.15 4.83
CA MET A 445 1.79 9.21 5.40
C MET A 445 1.15 8.23 6.39
N PHE A 446 0.03 8.61 7.03
CA PHE A 446 -0.59 7.85 8.10
C PHE A 446 -1.89 7.12 7.70
N ASP A 447 -2.49 7.45 6.57
CA ASP A 447 -3.84 7.00 6.18
C ASP A 447 -3.96 5.46 6.17
N TRP A 448 -2.92 4.77 5.68
CA TRP A 448 -2.89 3.32 5.57
C TRP A 448 -3.02 2.57 6.91
N ILE A 449 -2.66 3.23 8.03
CA ILE A 449 -2.68 2.62 9.35
C ILE A 449 -4.11 2.19 9.72
N ALA A 450 -5.12 3.00 9.38
CA ALA A 450 -6.51 2.63 9.65
C ALA A 450 -7.02 1.56 8.69
N ASP A 451 -6.64 1.67 7.40
CA ASP A 451 -7.09 0.75 6.35
C ASP A 451 -6.57 -0.68 6.58
N ASP A 452 -5.31 -0.82 6.98
CA ASP A 452 -4.69 -2.11 7.26
C ASP A 452 -4.89 -2.56 8.71
N ALA A 453 -5.53 -1.76 9.58
CA ALA A 453 -5.67 -2.07 11.00
C ALA A 453 -6.28 -3.46 11.26
N ARG A 454 -7.13 -3.92 10.33
CA ARG A 454 -7.82 -5.21 10.42
C ARG A 454 -7.72 -6.01 9.12
N PRO A 455 -7.35 -7.30 9.19
CA PRO A 455 -7.44 -8.16 8.04
C PRO A 455 -8.91 -8.41 7.66
N SER A 456 -9.21 -8.31 6.36
CA SER A 456 -10.51 -8.69 5.80
C SER A 456 -10.66 -10.21 5.72
N ASP A 457 -9.55 -10.93 5.47
CA ASP A 457 -9.41 -12.37 5.58
C ASP A 457 -8.29 -12.73 6.57
N PRO A 458 -8.64 -13.10 7.83
CA PRO A 458 -7.67 -13.51 8.84
C PRO A 458 -6.87 -14.78 8.49
N SER A 459 -7.15 -15.45 7.37
CA SER A 459 -6.35 -16.57 6.87
C SER A 459 -5.31 -16.17 5.83
N ASP A 460 -5.36 -14.92 5.32
CA ASP A 460 -4.36 -14.36 4.42
C ASP A 460 -3.13 -13.87 5.23
N PRO A 461 -1.94 -14.48 5.04
CA PRO A 461 -0.74 -14.07 5.76
C PRO A 461 -0.28 -12.65 5.45
N GLY A 462 -0.56 -12.13 4.25
CA GLY A 462 -0.21 -10.77 3.83
C GLY A 462 -1.06 -9.73 4.56
N GLU A 463 -2.37 -9.95 4.65
CA GLU A 463 -3.27 -9.06 5.40
C GLU A 463 -2.94 -9.06 6.90
N LEU A 464 -2.64 -10.22 7.48
CA LEU A 464 -2.18 -10.33 8.87
C LEU A 464 -0.88 -9.55 9.11
N TYR A 465 0.07 -9.65 8.17
CA TYR A 465 1.34 -8.94 8.27
C TYR A 465 1.13 -7.42 8.21
N ARG A 466 0.32 -6.92 7.26
CA ARG A 466 0.00 -5.49 7.19
C ARG A 466 -0.74 -4.98 8.44
N SER A 467 -1.66 -5.77 8.98
CA SER A 467 -2.34 -5.43 10.26
C SER A 467 -1.39 -5.35 11.44
N GLN A 468 -0.39 -6.23 11.51
CA GLN A 468 0.67 -6.13 12.52
C GLN A 468 1.47 -4.83 12.36
N GLN A 469 1.92 -4.51 11.15
CA GLN A 469 2.71 -3.30 10.86
C GLN A 469 1.90 -2.01 11.11
N ALA A 470 0.61 -2.00 10.75
CA ALA A 470 -0.31 -0.91 11.07
C ALA A 470 -0.42 -0.72 12.59
N GLY A 471 -0.50 -1.80 13.35
CA GLY A 471 -0.55 -1.76 14.82
C GLY A 471 0.71 -1.19 15.46
N GLU A 472 1.87 -1.64 15.00
CA GLU A 472 3.17 -1.19 15.50
C GLU A 472 3.40 0.30 15.16
N SER A 473 2.94 0.72 13.97
CA SER A 473 2.94 2.11 13.53
C SER A 473 1.99 2.97 14.35
N ALA A 474 0.75 2.51 14.57
CA ALA A 474 -0.25 3.18 15.41
C ALA A 474 0.24 3.33 16.84
N PHE A 475 0.88 2.28 17.40
CA PHE A 475 1.49 2.33 18.71
C PHE A 475 2.58 3.40 18.78
N GLY A 476 3.49 3.41 17.79
CA GLY A 476 4.56 4.38 17.73
C GLY A 476 4.08 5.81 17.59
N LEU A 477 3.09 6.03 16.74
CA LEU A 477 2.43 7.32 16.56
C LEU A 477 1.73 7.78 17.84
N ALA A 478 0.97 6.90 18.48
CA ALA A 478 0.27 7.19 19.73
C ALA A 478 1.26 7.59 20.85
N GLN A 479 2.42 6.91 20.94
CA GLN A 479 3.47 7.26 21.90
C GLN A 479 4.04 8.66 21.66
N ILE A 480 4.29 9.04 20.40
CA ILE A 480 4.75 10.40 20.06
C ILE A 480 3.73 11.43 20.53
N LEU A 481 2.46 11.27 20.15
CA LEU A 481 1.41 12.24 20.48
C LEU A 481 1.21 12.38 22.00
N ALA A 482 1.25 11.27 22.74
CA ALA A 482 1.11 11.30 24.19
C ALA A 482 2.35 11.89 24.89
N ALA A 483 3.56 11.56 24.44
CA ALA A 483 4.80 12.01 25.07
C ALA A 483 5.14 13.48 24.74
N LYS A 484 4.61 13.99 23.63
CA LYS A 484 4.85 15.34 23.09
C LYS A 484 3.63 16.24 23.16
N ASP A 485 2.64 15.89 23.96
CA ASP A 485 1.38 16.62 24.12
C ASP A 485 1.59 18.12 24.34
N ALA A 486 2.44 18.50 25.29
CA ALA A 486 2.72 19.91 25.57
C ALA A 486 3.32 20.67 24.36
N GLU A 487 4.19 20.03 23.59
CA GLU A 487 4.82 20.63 22.40
C GLU A 487 3.88 20.69 21.18
N LEU A 488 2.79 19.90 21.20
CA LEU A 488 1.78 19.84 20.15
C LEU A 488 0.55 20.68 20.49
N LEU A 489 0.28 20.93 21.77
CA LEU A 489 -0.73 21.88 22.23
C LEU A 489 -0.23 23.32 22.19
N ASP A 490 1.07 23.55 22.41
CA ASP A 490 1.73 24.84 22.16
C ASP A 490 2.91 24.66 21.19
N ILE A 491 2.65 24.84 19.89
CA ILE A 491 3.69 24.69 18.87
C ILE A 491 4.72 25.84 19.00
N PRO A 492 6.01 25.51 19.19
CA PRO A 492 7.07 26.51 19.30
C PRO A 492 7.09 27.51 18.14
N GLY A 493 7.02 28.80 18.46
CA GLY A 493 7.08 29.88 17.46
C GLY A 493 5.75 30.18 16.77
N MET A 494 4.66 29.48 17.13
CA MET A 494 3.31 29.72 16.59
C MET A 494 2.39 30.48 17.55
N LYS A 495 2.96 31.12 18.60
CA LYS A 495 2.24 31.99 19.55
C LYS A 495 1.18 31.27 20.41
N GLY A 496 1.45 30.05 20.87
CA GLY A 496 0.47 29.30 21.67
C GLY A 496 -0.61 28.63 20.83
N GLN A 497 -0.30 28.27 19.58
CA GLN A 497 -1.25 27.57 18.71
C GLN A 497 -0.99 26.07 18.77
N ALA A 498 -2.06 25.30 18.92
CA ALA A 498 -2.01 23.84 18.90
C ALA A 498 -1.91 23.29 17.48
N ILE A 499 -1.51 22.02 17.35
CA ILE A 499 -1.42 21.33 16.06
C ILE A 499 -2.75 21.33 15.32
N GLY A 500 -3.88 21.18 16.01
CA GLY A 500 -5.20 21.23 15.38
C GLY A 500 -5.57 22.57 14.77
N GLU A 501 -4.89 23.64 15.18
CA GLU A 501 -5.06 24.99 14.64
C GLU A 501 -4.07 25.30 13.52
N VAL A 502 -2.82 24.83 13.65
CA VAL A 502 -1.76 25.04 12.66
C VAL A 502 -1.95 24.09 11.47
N ASN A 503 -2.28 22.84 11.75
CA ASN A 503 -2.36 21.72 10.82
C ASN A 503 -3.64 20.88 11.08
N PRO A 504 -4.82 21.39 10.69
CA PRO A 504 -6.10 20.72 10.90
C PRO A 504 -6.26 19.39 10.14
N GLU A 505 -5.82 19.28 8.89
CA GLU A 505 -5.91 18.05 8.09
C GLU A 505 -4.97 16.97 8.63
N ILE A 506 -3.75 17.32 9.06
CA ILE A 506 -2.85 16.36 9.74
C ILE A 506 -3.53 15.86 11.02
N THR A 507 -4.10 16.75 11.83
CA THR A 507 -4.75 16.35 13.10
C THR A 507 -5.95 15.42 12.86
N GLN A 508 -6.73 15.66 11.80
CA GLN A 508 -7.81 14.76 11.38
C GLN A 508 -7.29 13.39 10.90
N ALA A 509 -6.21 13.36 10.13
CA ALA A 509 -5.57 12.11 9.70
C ALA A 509 -5.06 11.32 10.91
N LEU A 510 -4.38 11.97 11.86
CA LEU A 510 -3.92 11.34 13.11
C LEU A 510 -5.08 10.69 13.88
N GLY A 511 -6.20 11.41 14.04
CA GLY A 511 -7.39 10.87 14.69
C GLY A 511 -7.99 9.69 13.92
N THR A 512 -8.03 9.77 12.58
CA THR A 512 -8.56 8.71 11.72
C THR A 512 -7.70 7.44 11.77
N SER A 513 -6.39 7.58 11.60
CA SER A 513 -5.39 6.49 11.65
C SER A 513 -5.41 5.74 12.97
N LEU A 514 -5.64 6.44 14.09
CA LEU A 514 -5.61 5.85 15.42
C LEU A 514 -6.97 5.30 15.90
N ALA A 515 -8.08 5.67 15.24
CA ALA A 515 -9.43 5.30 15.68
C ALA A 515 -9.65 3.78 15.87
N PRO A 516 -9.13 2.88 15.00
CA PRO A 516 -9.26 1.44 15.21
C PRO A 516 -8.62 0.93 16.50
N TYR A 517 -7.65 1.68 17.06
CA TYR A 517 -6.82 1.28 18.18
C TYR A 517 -7.26 1.90 19.52
N ILE A 518 -8.35 2.69 19.55
CA ILE A 518 -8.86 3.34 20.77
C ILE A 518 -9.10 2.32 21.89
N GLY A 519 -9.62 1.13 21.58
CA GLY A 519 -9.78 0.06 22.57
C GLY A 519 -8.44 -0.39 23.16
N ASN A 520 -7.40 -0.55 22.32
CA ASN A 520 -6.08 -0.97 22.77
C ASN A 520 -5.44 0.04 23.72
N MET A 521 -5.67 1.34 23.50
CA MET A 521 -5.15 2.42 24.36
C MET A 521 -5.65 2.33 25.81
N VAL A 522 -6.82 1.74 26.05
CA VAL A 522 -7.39 1.54 27.39
C VAL A 522 -7.24 0.11 27.92
N GLY A 523 -6.46 -0.72 27.22
CA GLY A 523 -6.13 -2.09 27.63
C GLY A 523 -7.06 -3.18 27.09
N VAL A 524 -7.91 -2.89 26.11
CA VAL A 524 -8.65 -3.95 25.39
C VAL A 524 -7.65 -4.80 24.58
N PRO A 525 -7.62 -6.13 24.75
CA PRO A 525 -6.72 -7.00 23.99
C PRO A 525 -6.94 -6.90 22.47
N GLY A 526 -5.88 -7.02 21.67
CA GLY A 526 -5.94 -6.96 20.20
C GLY A 526 -6.95 -7.95 19.58
N ASP A 527 -6.92 -9.21 20.03
CA ASP A 527 -7.88 -10.25 19.62
C ASP A 527 -9.35 -9.89 19.90
N PHE A 528 -9.58 -9.00 20.87
CA PHE A 528 -10.90 -8.48 21.20
C PHE A 528 -11.17 -7.14 20.50
N ALA A 529 -10.15 -6.32 20.22
CA ALA A 529 -10.27 -5.09 19.45
C ALA A 529 -10.40 -5.35 17.93
N GLY A 530 -10.05 -6.55 17.47
CA GLY A 530 -9.90 -6.88 16.06
C GLY A 530 -8.69 -6.28 15.39
N THR A 531 -7.71 -5.85 16.19
CA THR A 531 -6.47 -5.22 15.73
C THR A 531 -5.30 -6.10 16.12
N SER A 532 -4.21 -5.99 15.35
CA SER A 532 -2.93 -6.65 15.65
C SER A 532 -1.88 -5.60 16.00
N GLY A 533 -0.77 -6.03 16.61
CA GLY A 533 0.46 -5.23 16.69
C GLY A 533 0.47 -3.94 17.51
N PHE A 534 -0.60 -3.54 18.22
CA PHE A 534 -0.59 -2.31 19.05
C PHE A 534 0.26 -2.46 20.33
N ALA A 535 1.57 -2.60 20.14
CA ALA A 535 2.60 -2.71 21.15
C ALA A 535 3.94 -2.30 20.52
N SER A 536 4.94 -2.01 21.37
CA SER A 536 6.31 -1.87 20.87
C SER A 536 6.81 -3.23 20.35
N PRO A 537 7.58 -3.28 19.25
CA PRO A 537 8.24 -4.51 18.78
C PRO A 537 9.14 -5.17 19.86
N THR A 538 9.55 -4.41 20.88
CA THR A 538 10.33 -4.90 22.03
C THR A 538 9.49 -5.29 23.26
N GLY A 539 8.15 -5.26 23.15
CA GLY A 539 7.21 -5.73 24.17
C GLY A 539 6.71 -4.68 25.19
N GLY A 540 6.85 -3.40 24.88
CA GLY A 540 6.28 -2.30 25.69
C GLY A 540 4.80 -2.05 25.41
N GLU A 541 4.03 -1.75 26.46
CA GLU A 541 2.61 -1.40 26.38
C GLU A 541 2.39 0.12 26.31
N PHE A 542 1.19 0.56 25.88
CA PHE A 542 0.91 1.98 25.68
C PHE A 542 0.80 2.74 27.01
N GLY A 543 0.17 2.12 28.01
CA GLY A 543 -0.11 2.74 29.31
C GLY A 543 -1.36 3.62 29.28
N LEU A 544 -2.32 3.34 30.17
CA LEU A 544 -3.59 4.07 30.25
C LEU A 544 -3.37 5.56 30.54
N GLU A 545 -2.32 5.90 31.27
CA GLU A 545 -1.94 7.27 31.60
C GLU A 545 -1.64 8.15 30.38
N ASN A 546 -1.25 7.54 29.26
CA ASN A 546 -0.90 8.23 28.02
C ASN A 546 -2.13 8.56 27.16
N ALA A 547 -3.25 7.85 27.34
CA ALA A 547 -4.43 8.03 26.51
C ALA A 547 -5.04 9.44 26.62
N PRO A 548 -5.24 10.05 27.81
CA PRO A 548 -5.77 11.42 27.89
C PRO A 548 -4.88 12.48 27.24
N ARG A 549 -3.55 12.30 27.28
CA ARG A 549 -2.60 13.22 26.63
C ARG A 549 -2.75 13.17 25.11
N LEU A 550 -2.80 11.97 24.55
CA LEU A 550 -3.06 11.78 23.12
C LEU A 550 -4.40 12.39 22.71
N PHE A 551 -5.47 12.11 23.47
CA PHE A 551 -6.80 12.65 23.19
C PHE A 551 -6.77 14.17 23.18
N SER A 552 -6.09 14.81 24.14
CA SER A 552 -5.97 16.27 24.17
C SER A 552 -5.33 16.87 22.92
N VAL A 553 -4.33 16.19 22.33
CA VAL A 553 -3.71 16.61 21.07
C VAL A 553 -4.71 16.53 19.91
N ILE A 554 -5.46 15.43 19.79
CA ILE A 554 -6.49 15.29 18.77
C ILE A 554 -7.65 16.28 18.99
N ASP A 555 -7.98 16.54 20.25
CA ASP A 555 -9.05 17.45 20.67
C ASP A 555 -8.79 18.91 20.33
N SER A 556 -7.53 19.26 20.00
CA SER A 556 -7.16 20.59 19.52
C SER A 556 -7.77 20.95 18.16
N ASN A 557 -8.31 19.97 17.41
CA ASN A 557 -9.08 20.18 16.19
C ASN A 557 -10.53 19.70 16.36
N ALA A 558 -11.52 20.56 16.15
CA ALA A 558 -12.93 20.22 16.42
C ALA A 558 -13.49 19.06 15.58
N ASP A 559 -13.08 18.92 14.32
CA ASP A 559 -13.55 17.84 13.44
C ASP A 559 -12.89 16.50 13.83
N ALA A 560 -11.57 16.51 14.06
CA ALA A 560 -10.83 15.35 14.55
C ALA A 560 -11.38 14.88 15.91
N ALA A 561 -11.58 15.82 16.84
CA ALA A 561 -12.16 15.56 18.15
C ALA A 561 -13.57 14.96 18.05
N GLY A 562 -14.42 15.54 17.19
CA GLY A 562 -15.79 15.08 16.98
C GLY A 562 -15.84 13.63 16.48
N TYR A 563 -14.98 13.28 15.52
CA TYR A 563 -14.87 11.92 15.00
C TYR A 563 -14.25 10.96 16.02
N PHE A 564 -13.08 11.29 16.56
CA PHE A 564 -12.29 10.39 17.41
C PHE A 564 -13.00 10.08 18.73
N ASN A 565 -13.59 11.09 19.38
CA ASN A 565 -14.37 10.88 20.60
C ASN A 565 -15.70 10.17 20.34
N ALA A 566 -16.33 10.37 19.17
CA ALA A 566 -17.49 9.57 18.79
C ALA A 566 -17.11 8.09 18.70
N GLN A 567 -15.99 7.75 18.04
CA GLN A 567 -15.49 6.37 17.99
C GLN A 567 -15.22 5.81 19.39
N ALA A 568 -14.57 6.58 20.27
CA ALA A 568 -14.30 6.16 21.66
C ALA A 568 -15.57 5.83 22.45
N LEU A 569 -16.60 6.69 22.36
CA LEU A 569 -17.90 6.45 22.99
C LEU A 569 -18.65 5.29 22.34
N GLY A 570 -18.48 5.09 21.03
CA GLY A 570 -18.99 3.93 20.31
C GLY A 570 -18.38 2.62 20.80
N VAL A 571 -17.06 2.56 20.99
CA VAL A 571 -16.36 1.39 21.56
C VAL A 571 -16.81 1.16 23.02
N SER A 572 -16.97 2.22 23.80
CA SER A 572 -17.52 2.15 25.17
C SER A 572 -18.92 1.51 25.20
N ALA A 573 -19.83 1.97 24.32
CA ALA A 573 -21.17 1.40 24.19
C ALA A 573 -21.15 -0.06 23.73
N GLN A 574 -20.27 -0.41 22.78
CA GLN A 574 -20.07 -1.81 22.36
C GLN A 574 -19.68 -2.68 23.56
N LEU A 575 -18.67 -2.28 24.34
CA LEU A 575 -18.22 -3.03 25.53
C LEU A 575 -19.34 -3.25 26.57
N GLU A 576 -20.17 -2.23 26.82
CA GLU A 576 -21.34 -2.35 27.71
C GLU A 576 -22.38 -3.34 27.18
N GLN A 577 -22.65 -3.32 25.88
CA GLN A 577 -23.56 -4.26 25.21
C GLN A 577 -22.98 -5.69 25.15
N ALA A 578 -21.67 -5.85 24.95
CA ALA A 578 -20.99 -7.16 24.98
C ALA A 578 -21.17 -7.85 26.32
N TRP A 579 -20.97 -7.10 27.41
CA TRP A 579 -21.12 -7.63 28.75
C TRP A 579 -22.54 -8.14 29.00
N ALA A 580 -23.53 -7.44 28.43
CA ALA A 580 -24.93 -7.84 28.53
C ALA A 580 -25.22 -9.19 27.83
N VAL A 581 -24.42 -9.61 26.86
CA VAL A 581 -24.63 -10.90 26.15
C VAL A 581 -23.76 -12.00 26.75
N ASP A 582 -22.47 -11.73 26.97
CA ASP A 582 -21.48 -12.75 27.35
C ASP A 582 -21.05 -12.71 28.82
N GLY A 583 -21.17 -11.54 29.47
CA GLY A 583 -20.67 -11.26 30.83
C GLY A 583 -21.52 -11.80 31.98
N GLN A 584 -22.60 -12.52 31.69
CA GLN A 584 -23.59 -12.91 32.69
C GLN A 584 -23.31 -14.28 33.33
N THR A 585 -22.27 -14.99 32.88
CA THR A 585 -22.01 -16.33 33.39
C THR A 585 -21.30 -16.28 34.75
N HIS A 586 -21.78 -17.07 35.71
CA HIS A 586 -21.16 -17.16 37.05
C HIS A 586 -19.69 -17.63 37.02
N GLN A 587 -19.26 -18.22 35.91
CA GLN A 587 -17.90 -18.74 35.73
C GLN A 587 -16.95 -17.70 35.12
N ASN A 588 -17.48 -16.74 34.34
CA ASN A 588 -16.71 -15.66 33.75
C ASN A 588 -17.57 -14.38 33.68
N PRO A 589 -17.53 -13.52 34.71
CA PRO A 589 -18.44 -12.38 34.80
C PRO A 589 -18.00 -11.14 33.99
N HIS A 590 -16.84 -11.20 33.33
CA HIS A 590 -16.32 -10.19 32.39
C HIS A 590 -16.39 -8.72 32.84
N TYR A 591 -16.18 -8.43 34.12
CA TYR A 591 -16.23 -7.05 34.65
C TYR A 591 -15.16 -6.13 34.06
N GLU A 592 -14.10 -6.69 33.48
CA GLU A 592 -13.10 -5.96 32.72
C GLU A 592 -13.70 -5.14 31.56
N TYR A 593 -14.83 -5.56 30.97
CA TYR A 593 -15.51 -4.79 29.92
C TYR A 593 -16.04 -3.46 30.46
N GLY A 594 -16.54 -3.48 31.70
CA GLY A 594 -16.99 -2.29 32.41
C GLY A 594 -15.80 -1.37 32.66
N ALA A 595 -14.71 -1.89 33.20
CA ALA A 595 -13.49 -1.12 33.42
C ALA A 595 -12.96 -0.46 32.13
N TRP A 596 -12.91 -1.18 31.01
CA TRP A 596 -12.50 -0.62 29.71
C TRP A 596 -13.47 0.45 29.19
N ALA A 597 -14.78 0.21 29.28
CA ALA A 597 -15.80 1.19 28.88
C ALA A 597 -15.70 2.47 29.72
N GLY A 598 -15.50 2.32 31.03
CA GLY A 598 -15.27 3.41 31.98
C GLY A 598 -13.99 4.18 31.68
N ASN A 599 -12.88 3.48 31.44
CA ASN A 599 -11.61 4.08 31.04
C ASN A 599 -11.79 4.98 29.81
N LEU A 600 -12.49 4.53 28.76
CA LEU A 600 -12.74 5.33 27.57
C LEU A 600 -13.52 6.61 27.87
N GLN A 601 -14.59 6.50 28.66
CA GLN A 601 -15.39 7.66 29.05
C GLN A 601 -14.57 8.65 29.90
N GLY A 602 -13.69 8.13 30.77
CA GLY A 602 -12.76 8.93 31.55
C GLY A 602 -11.69 9.61 30.69
N VAL A 603 -11.15 8.90 29.69
CA VAL A 603 -10.15 9.41 28.74
C VAL A 603 -10.71 10.56 27.91
N VAL A 604 -11.92 10.41 27.35
CA VAL A 604 -12.60 11.49 26.59
C VAL A 604 -12.76 12.75 27.46
N ASP A 605 -13.29 12.61 28.67
CA ASP A 605 -13.52 13.76 29.57
C ASP A 605 -12.21 14.43 30.02
N LYS A 606 -11.18 13.61 30.30
CA LYS A 606 -9.87 14.10 30.74
C LYS A 606 -9.05 14.70 29.61
N GLY A 607 -9.16 14.18 28.39
CA GLY A 607 -8.55 14.76 27.18
C GLY A 607 -9.02 16.18 26.95
N PHE A 608 -10.34 16.40 26.99
CA PHE A 608 -10.92 17.74 26.98
C PHE A 608 -10.39 18.62 28.12
N ASP A 609 -10.33 18.12 29.36
CA ASP A 609 -9.78 18.93 30.47
C ASP A 609 -8.35 19.40 30.21
N LEU A 610 -7.49 18.53 29.68
CA LEU A 610 -6.10 18.85 29.38
C LEU A 610 -6.00 19.88 28.26
N GLU A 611 -6.76 19.70 27.19
CA GLU A 611 -6.81 20.60 26.04
C GLU A 611 -7.29 22.01 26.44
N PHE A 612 -8.38 22.09 27.21
CA PHE A 612 -8.89 23.37 27.71
C PHE A 612 -7.97 24.05 28.71
N ALA A 613 -7.29 23.27 29.57
CA ALA A 613 -6.37 23.83 30.56
C ALA A 613 -5.18 24.52 29.89
N ASP A 614 -4.69 23.97 28.79
CA ASP A 614 -3.61 24.55 27.98
C ASP A 614 -4.04 25.90 27.37
N ARG A 615 -5.17 25.93 26.65
CA ARG A 615 -5.70 27.18 26.05
C ARG A 615 -5.95 28.31 27.04
N LEU A 616 -6.39 27.99 28.25
CA LEU A 616 -6.63 29.00 29.30
C LEU A 616 -5.33 29.59 29.88
N GLY A 617 -4.20 28.90 29.71
CA GLY A 617 -2.87 29.38 30.06
C GLY A 617 -2.33 30.44 29.09
N ASP A 618 -2.81 30.47 27.85
CA ASP A 618 -2.31 31.32 26.79
C ASP A 618 -3.09 32.63 26.61
N GLU A 619 -2.55 33.73 27.16
CA GLU A 619 -3.14 35.08 27.03
C GLU A 619 -3.26 35.58 25.57
N THR A 620 -2.58 34.93 24.61
CA THR A 620 -2.57 35.30 23.18
C THR A 620 -3.42 34.41 22.27
N SER A 621 -3.97 33.31 22.77
CA SER A 621 -4.86 32.42 22.02
C SER A 621 -6.16 33.17 21.64
N GLN A 622 -6.27 33.57 20.36
CA GLN A 622 -7.50 34.13 19.78
C GLN A 622 -8.27 32.98 19.11
N ASN A 623 -8.82 32.08 19.93
CA ASN A 623 -9.49 30.82 19.56
C ASN A 623 -10.58 30.94 18.47
N ALA A 624 -10.43 30.19 17.39
CA ALA A 624 -11.51 29.93 16.42
C ALA A 624 -11.54 28.49 15.84
N ALA A 625 -10.49 27.66 16.03
CA ALA A 625 -10.37 26.34 15.40
C ALA A 625 -10.70 25.14 16.33
N GLY A 626 -10.65 25.33 17.65
CA GLY A 626 -11.07 24.34 18.63
C GLY A 626 -12.36 24.72 19.39
N PHE A 627 -12.77 23.95 20.39
CA PHE A 627 -14.04 24.17 21.10
C PHE A 627 -14.02 25.39 22.03
N GLU A 628 -15.12 26.14 22.13
CA GLU A 628 -15.23 27.27 23.08
C GLU A 628 -15.42 26.81 24.54
N SER A 629 -15.96 25.60 24.75
CA SER A 629 -16.17 24.99 26.06
C SER A 629 -16.43 23.49 25.92
N LYS A 630 -16.32 22.74 27.04
CA LYS A 630 -16.73 21.32 27.10
C LYS A 630 -18.14 21.06 26.58
N GLY A 631 -19.08 21.97 26.84
CA GLY A 631 -20.45 21.83 26.34
C GLY A 631 -20.52 21.83 24.81
N VAL A 632 -19.78 22.75 24.17
CA VAL A 632 -19.68 22.84 22.71
C VAL A 632 -18.95 21.62 22.12
N ALA A 633 -17.95 21.08 22.83
CA ALA A 633 -17.27 19.85 22.43
C ALA A 633 -18.25 18.66 22.36
N TYR A 634 -19.03 18.45 23.42
CA TYR A 634 -20.04 17.40 23.45
C TYR A 634 -21.16 17.61 22.43
N ASP A 635 -21.60 18.85 22.19
CA ASP A 635 -22.59 19.16 21.15
C ASP A 635 -22.04 18.88 19.73
N THR A 636 -20.73 19.05 19.52
CA THR A 636 -20.08 18.72 18.25
C THR A 636 -20.03 17.21 18.04
N ILE A 637 -19.68 16.44 19.07
CA ILE A 637 -19.76 14.96 19.01
C ILE A 637 -21.19 14.52 18.67
N ARG A 638 -22.21 15.08 19.35
CA ARG A 638 -23.63 14.80 19.04
C ARG A 638 -23.96 15.10 17.58
N THR A 639 -23.44 16.22 17.06
CA THR A 639 -23.64 16.63 15.66
C THR A 639 -22.98 15.64 14.68
N VAL A 640 -21.75 15.20 14.96
CA VAL A 640 -21.04 14.21 14.12
C VAL A 640 -21.81 12.88 14.08
N ILE A 641 -22.27 12.39 15.23
CA ILE A 641 -23.08 11.16 15.29
C ILE A 641 -24.39 11.34 14.52
N SER A 642 -25.09 12.46 14.72
CA SER A 642 -26.34 12.77 14.03
C SER A 642 -26.19 12.87 12.50
N LYS A 643 -25.03 13.33 12.02
CA LYS A 643 -24.70 13.39 10.58
C LYS A 643 -24.37 12.01 9.98
N GLY A 644 -24.19 10.99 10.80
CA GLY A 644 -24.10 9.60 10.35
C GLY A 644 -22.68 9.03 10.33
N VAL A 645 -21.87 9.28 11.37
CA VAL A 645 -20.59 8.58 11.56
C VAL A 645 -20.77 7.05 11.45
N GLU A 646 -19.82 6.39 10.79
CA GLU A 646 -19.73 4.94 10.72
C GLU A 646 -18.85 4.46 11.88
N PHE A 647 -19.42 3.67 12.80
CA PHE A 647 -18.68 3.18 13.96
C PHE A 647 -17.82 1.98 13.59
N ILE A 648 -16.58 1.99 14.07
CA ILE A 648 -15.66 0.88 13.88
C ILE A 648 -16.09 -0.25 14.82
N PRO A 649 -16.38 -1.48 14.31
CA PRO A 649 -16.74 -2.60 15.16
C PRO A 649 -15.56 -3.00 16.06
N VAL A 650 -15.74 -3.84 17.06
CA VAL A 650 -14.66 -4.40 17.88
C VAL A 650 -14.68 -5.91 17.60
N ALA A 651 -13.58 -6.51 17.11
CA ALA A 651 -13.64 -7.91 16.65
C ALA A 651 -13.45 -8.92 17.79
N GLY A 652 -14.37 -9.87 17.92
CA GLY A 652 -14.38 -10.83 19.02
C GLY A 652 -15.81 -11.27 19.34
N PRO A 653 -16.11 -11.68 20.58
CA PRO A 653 -17.47 -12.05 21.00
C PRO A 653 -18.54 -10.97 20.69
N LEU A 654 -18.11 -9.71 20.53
CA LEU A 654 -18.90 -8.60 20.05
C LEU A 654 -19.49 -8.79 18.64
N ILE A 655 -18.74 -9.36 17.69
CA ILE A 655 -19.28 -9.70 16.36
C ILE A 655 -20.32 -10.83 16.48
N SER A 656 -20.12 -11.77 17.42
CA SER A 656 -21.12 -12.83 17.68
C SER A 656 -22.34 -12.35 18.46
N SER A 657 -22.32 -11.15 19.05
CA SER A 657 -23.42 -10.60 19.84
C SER A 657 -24.59 -10.04 19.00
N GLY A 658 -24.41 -9.93 17.68
CA GLY A 658 -25.48 -9.49 16.75
C GLY A 658 -25.79 -7.98 16.81
N ILE A 659 -24.90 -7.17 17.40
CA ILE A 659 -25.04 -5.70 17.44
C ILE A 659 -24.91 -5.14 16.01
N ASP A 660 -25.97 -4.50 15.53
CA ASP A 660 -25.96 -3.74 14.27
C ASP A 660 -25.54 -2.28 14.55
N LEU A 661 -24.29 -1.94 14.25
CA LEU A 661 -23.74 -0.60 14.47
C LEU A 661 -24.33 0.46 13.52
N ALA A 662 -25.00 0.03 12.45
CA ALA A 662 -25.73 0.92 11.54
C ALA A 662 -27.14 1.24 12.06
N ASP A 663 -27.62 0.52 13.08
CA ASP A 663 -28.94 0.71 13.66
C ASP A 663 -29.09 2.11 14.30
N PRO A 664 -30.17 2.87 13.98
CA PRO A 664 -30.46 4.15 14.62
C PRO A 664 -30.50 4.10 16.15
N THR A 665 -30.91 2.97 16.74
CA THR A 665 -30.95 2.76 18.19
C THR A 665 -29.55 2.72 18.79
N PHE A 666 -28.57 2.08 18.13
CA PHE A 666 -27.17 2.12 18.54
C PHE A 666 -26.63 3.56 18.50
N LYS A 667 -26.89 4.30 17.41
CA LYS A 667 -26.49 5.71 17.30
C LYS A 667 -27.07 6.56 18.42
N SER A 668 -28.37 6.41 18.72
CA SER A 668 -29.00 7.14 19.83
C SER A 668 -28.48 6.70 21.19
N ALA A 669 -28.10 5.44 21.35
CA ALA A 669 -27.45 4.96 22.56
C ALA A 669 -26.12 5.68 22.79
N VAL A 670 -25.26 5.76 21.77
CA VAL A 670 -23.99 6.51 21.86
C VAL A 670 -24.26 7.99 22.09
N MET A 671 -25.30 8.59 21.49
CA MET A 671 -25.69 9.98 21.78
C MET A 671 -26.09 10.19 23.24
N GLY A 672 -26.77 9.21 23.85
CA GLY A 672 -27.17 9.25 25.25
C GLY A 672 -26.01 9.13 26.26
N SER A 673 -24.88 8.53 25.86
CA SER A 673 -23.70 8.43 26.74
C SER A 673 -22.90 9.74 26.83
N ILE A 674 -23.20 10.70 25.94
CA ILE A 674 -22.59 12.02 25.95
C ILE A 674 -23.17 12.86 27.10
N PRO A 675 -22.33 13.32 28.05
CA PRO A 675 -22.78 14.17 29.15
C PRO A 675 -23.53 15.40 28.65
N ASP A 676 -24.72 15.64 29.22
CA ASP A 676 -25.47 16.85 28.90
C ASP A 676 -24.93 18.02 29.74
N SER A 677 -24.32 18.99 29.06
CA SER A 677 -23.73 20.17 29.69
C SER A 677 -24.77 21.06 30.39
N THR A 678 -26.05 20.97 30.03
CA THR A 678 -27.14 21.73 30.67
C THR A 678 -27.60 21.12 32.00
N LEU A 679 -27.36 19.82 32.20
CA LEU A 679 -27.81 19.06 33.37
C LEU A 679 -26.84 19.13 34.56
N GLN A 680 -25.59 19.59 34.35
CA GLN A 680 -24.56 19.69 35.40
C GLN A 680 -24.93 20.61 36.57
N THR A 681 -25.95 21.45 36.43
CA THR A 681 -26.44 22.31 37.52
C THR A 681 -27.21 21.57 38.64
N ASN A 682 -27.60 20.30 38.40
CA ASN A 682 -28.24 19.43 39.38
C ASN A 682 -27.52 18.07 39.43
N THR A 683 -26.56 17.95 40.35
CA THR A 683 -25.69 16.77 40.49
C THR A 683 -26.47 15.48 40.68
N ASP A 684 -27.51 15.49 41.54
CA ASP A 684 -28.32 14.29 41.81
C ASP A 684 -29.07 13.82 40.56
N PHE A 685 -29.49 14.76 39.70
CA PHE A 685 -30.15 14.39 38.45
C PHE A 685 -29.16 13.88 37.39
N ALA A 686 -27.99 14.50 37.30
CA ALA A 686 -26.93 14.07 36.37
C ALA A 686 -26.47 12.63 36.68
N ASP A 687 -26.32 12.27 37.96
CA ASP A 687 -25.95 10.92 38.38
C ASP A 687 -27.02 9.89 38.02
N ASN A 688 -28.31 10.23 38.22
CA ASN A 688 -29.42 9.34 37.85
C ASN A 688 -29.58 9.21 36.34
N ALA A 689 -29.37 10.28 35.57
CA ALA A 689 -29.41 10.24 34.10
C ALA A 689 -28.28 9.37 33.54
N LEU A 690 -27.08 9.49 34.11
CA LEU A 690 -25.93 8.65 33.79
C LEU A 690 -26.22 7.16 34.06
N LEU A 691 -26.71 6.84 35.25
CA LEU A 691 -27.09 5.46 35.60
C LEU A 691 -28.20 4.92 34.68
N ALA A 692 -29.19 5.74 34.36
CA ALA A 692 -30.24 5.38 33.40
C ALA A 692 -29.65 5.05 32.02
N ASN A 693 -28.64 5.80 31.57
CA ASN A 693 -27.96 5.53 30.29
C ASN A 693 -27.15 4.21 30.35
N GLN A 694 -26.38 3.98 31.40
CA GLN A 694 -25.61 2.73 31.57
C GLN A 694 -26.52 1.49 31.53
N TYR A 695 -27.66 1.53 32.25
CA TYR A 695 -28.64 0.44 32.15
C TYR A 695 -29.30 0.37 30.77
N TYR A 696 -29.53 1.50 30.11
CA TYR A 696 -30.06 1.49 28.75
C TYR A 696 -29.11 0.79 27.75
N GLN A 697 -27.79 1.03 27.84
CA GLN A 697 -26.80 0.32 27.00
C GLN A 697 -26.87 -1.19 27.19
N ILE A 698 -26.85 -1.65 28.44
CA ILE A 698 -26.93 -3.08 28.76
C ILE A 698 -28.24 -3.66 28.23
N ALA A 699 -29.34 -2.92 28.34
CA ALA A 699 -30.64 -3.34 27.83
C ALA A 699 -30.67 -3.46 26.30
N LEU A 700 -29.96 -2.60 25.56
CA LEU A 700 -29.84 -2.72 24.11
C LEU A 700 -29.06 -3.97 23.69
N GLY A 701 -28.00 -4.34 24.43
CA GLY A 701 -27.29 -5.60 24.20
C GLY A 701 -28.20 -6.82 24.38
N LEU A 702 -29.02 -6.82 25.45
CA LEU A 702 -30.05 -7.84 25.66
C LEU A 702 -31.12 -7.86 24.56
N GLN A 703 -31.54 -6.68 24.10
CA GLN A 703 -32.53 -6.54 23.03
C GLN A 703 -32.02 -7.13 21.71
N ALA A 704 -30.77 -6.84 21.35
CA ALA A 704 -30.12 -7.39 20.16
C ALA A 704 -30.04 -8.93 20.24
N ALA A 705 -29.60 -9.47 21.38
CA ALA A 705 -29.52 -10.91 21.61
C ALA A 705 -30.90 -11.61 21.55
N ASN A 706 -31.98 -10.90 21.90
CA ASN A 706 -33.35 -11.41 21.88
C ASN A 706 -34.09 -11.19 20.54
N GLY A 707 -33.37 -10.91 19.45
CA GLY A 707 -33.97 -10.77 18.13
C GLY A 707 -34.67 -9.43 17.88
N GLY A 708 -34.26 -8.37 18.59
CA GLY A 708 -34.65 -6.99 18.34
C GLY A 708 -35.68 -6.40 19.31
N ALA A 709 -36.13 -7.15 20.32
CA ALA A 709 -37.01 -6.65 21.38
C ALA A 709 -36.69 -7.31 22.72
N LEU A 710 -36.90 -6.57 23.83
CA LEU A 710 -36.89 -7.17 25.17
C LEU A 710 -38.17 -7.99 25.41
N GLU A 711 -38.11 -8.97 26.30
CA GLU A 711 -39.33 -9.63 26.79
C GLU A 711 -40.26 -8.60 27.48
N PRO A 712 -41.59 -8.73 27.36
CA PRO A 712 -42.55 -7.83 28.03
C PRO A 712 -42.31 -7.73 29.53
N TYR A 713 -42.27 -6.51 30.08
CA TYR A 713 -41.98 -6.24 31.48
C TYR A 713 -42.79 -5.06 32.01
N GLU A 714 -43.52 -5.28 33.12
CA GLU A 714 -44.31 -4.26 33.79
C GLU A 714 -43.38 -3.16 34.33
N GLY A 715 -43.46 -1.97 33.75
CA GLY A 715 -42.56 -0.84 34.05
C GLY A 715 -41.68 -0.38 32.89
N LEU A 716 -41.63 -1.14 31.78
CA LEU A 716 -41.00 -0.69 30.53
C LEU A 716 -42.01 -0.27 29.44
N ASP A 717 -43.31 -0.37 29.72
CA ASP A 717 -44.40 -0.12 28.76
C ASP A 717 -44.36 1.28 28.13
N LEU A 718 -43.85 2.28 28.88
CA LEU A 718 -43.76 3.68 28.45
C LEU A 718 -42.50 3.99 27.65
N PHE A 719 -41.59 3.02 27.50
CA PHE A 719 -40.26 3.20 26.91
C PHE A 719 -40.05 2.28 25.71
N ARG A 720 -41.12 1.69 25.17
CA ARG A 720 -41.09 0.77 24.03
C ARG A 720 -41.99 1.26 22.91
N ASP A 721 -41.65 0.90 21.67
CA ASP A 721 -42.52 1.09 20.51
C ASP A 721 -43.65 0.04 20.50
N GLY A 722 -44.66 0.26 21.34
CA GLY A 722 -45.75 -0.69 21.57
C GLY A 722 -45.38 -1.83 22.54
N GLU A 723 -46.36 -2.68 22.85
CA GLU A 723 -46.29 -3.67 23.94
C GLU A 723 -45.17 -4.71 23.75
N ASN A 724 -44.83 -5.04 22.50
CA ASN A 724 -43.80 -6.04 22.16
C ASN A 724 -42.67 -5.46 21.28
N GLY A 725 -42.62 -4.14 21.08
CA GLY A 725 -41.61 -3.53 20.22
C GLY A 725 -40.28 -3.27 20.91
N PRO A 726 -39.28 -2.76 20.17
CA PRO A 726 -38.00 -2.37 20.72
C PRO A 726 -38.15 -1.22 21.73
N LEU A 727 -37.13 -1.01 22.56
CA LEU A 727 -36.98 0.22 23.32
C LEU A 727 -36.98 1.44 22.39
N LEU A 728 -37.66 2.50 22.80
CA LEU A 728 -37.55 3.82 22.19
C LEU A 728 -36.09 4.30 22.28
N SER A 729 -35.74 5.25 21.42
CA SER A 729 -34.40 5.83 21.44
C SER A 729 -34.14 6.58 22.76
N TYR A 730 -32.89 6.62 23.23
CA TYR A 730 -32.58 7.30 24.49
C TYR A 730 -32.94 8.79 24.42
N ASP A 731 -32.75 9.41 23.25
CA ASP A 731 -33.12 10.81 23.00
C ASP A 731 -34.64 11.01 23.06
N GLU A 732 -35.44 10.10 22.48
CA GLU A 732 -36.90 10.16 22.58
C GLU A 732 -37.36 10.09 24.03
N ILE A 733 -36.76 9.18 24.82
CA ILE A 733 -37.08 9.04 26.24
C ILE A 733 -36.66 10.29 27.03
N GLY A 734 -35.46 10.82 26.77
CA GLY A 734 -34.90 11.99 27.44
C GLY A 734 -35.52 13.33 27.03
N SER A 735 -36.10 13.42 25.82
CA SER A 735 -36.69 14.66 25.31
C SER A 735 -37.99 15.07 26.03
N GLU A 736 -38.70 14.11 26.64
CA GLU A 736 -39.97 14.34 27.32
C GLU A 736 -39.81 14.29 28.85
N ASN A 737 -39.78 15.45 29.51
CA ASN A 737 -39.70 15.56 30.98
C ASN A 737 -38.60 14.64 31.60
N PRO A 738 -37.32 14.89 31.28
CA PRO A 738 -36.21 14.00 31.63
C PRO A 738 -36.09 13.75 33.14
N TYR A 739 -36.43 14.75 33.96
CA TYR A 739 -36.47 14.66 35.42
C TYR A 739 -37.40 13.58 35.97
N GLN A 740 -38.41 13.18 35.20
CA GLN A 740 -39.34 12.13 35.57
C GLN A 740 -39.09 10.83 34.80
N ARG A 741 -38.79 10.92 33.49
CA ARG A 741 -38.67 9.71 32.65
C ARG A 741 -37.38 8.93 32.86
N LEU A 742 -36.23 9.59 33.01
CA LEU A 742 -34.95 8.87 33.18
C LEU A 742 -34.88 8.06 34.48
N PRO A 743 -35.31 8.57 35.65
CA PRO A 743 -35.37 7.75 36.86
C PRO A 743 -36.35 6.57 36.77
N LEU A 744 -37.47 6.73 36.04
CA LEU A 744 -38.43 5.64 35.80
C LEU A 744 -37.84 4.59 34.86
N LEU A 745 -37.15 5.00 33.80
CA LEU A 745 -36.43 4.11 32.89
C LEU A 745 -35.39 3.30 33.66
N GLN A 746 -34.54 3.97 34.46
CA GLN A 746 -33.54 3.34 35.31
C GLN A 746 -34.17 2.26 36.19
N SER A 747 -35.23 2.60 36.94
CA SER A 747 -35.91 1.64 37.82
C SER A 747 -36.52 0.46 37.05
N GLY A 748 -37.11 0.71 35.88
CA GLY A 748 -37.72 -0.32 35.04
C GLY A 748 -36.67 -1.28 34.47
N LEU A 749 -35.55 -0.76 33.98
CA LEU A 749 -34.46 -1.55 33.42
C LEU A 749 -33.76 -2.41 34.48
N VAL A 750 -33.49 -1.85 35.67
CA VAL A 750 -32.93 -2.60 36.79
C VAL A 750 -33.86 -3.75 37.22
N GLY A 751 -35.17 -3.47 37.30
CA GLY A 751 -36.18 -4.50 37.58
C GLY A 751 -36.15 -5.61 36.53
N TYR A 752 -36.24 -5.23 35.25
CA TYR A 752 -36.19 -6.15 34.12
C TYR A 752 -34.96 -7.05 34.15
N MET A 753 -33.76 -6.47 34.31
CA MET A 753 -32.51 -7.24 34.33
C MET A 753 -32.44 -8.19 35.52
N THR A 754 -32.88 -7.75 36.70
CA THR A 754 -32.89 -8.58 37.90
C THR A 754 -33.85 -9.77 37.73
N ASP A 755 -35.05 -9.53 37.21
CA ASP A 755 -36.06 -10.58 37.01
C ASP A 755 -35.74 -11.50 35.83
N SER A 756 -34.99 -11.01 34.85
CA SER A 756 -34.43 -11.80 33.74
C SER A 756 -33.24 -12.66 34.17
N GLY A 757 -32.82 -12.57 35.45
CA GLY A 757 -31.75 -13.38 36.01
C GLY A 757 -30.34 -12.86 35.71
N ILE A 758 -30.20 -11.59 35.32
CA ILE A 758 -28.89 -10.97 35.11
C ILE A 758 -28.21 -10.81 36.47
N THR A 759 -27.14 -11.56 36.70
CA THR A 759 -26.33 -11.48 37.92
C THR A 759 -25.08 -10.64 37.69
N GLY A 760 -24.62 -9.91 38.71
CA GLY A 760 -23.37 -9.15 38.65
C GLY A 760 -23.51 -7.72 38.12
N LEU A 761 -24.73 -7.26 37.81
CA LEU A 761 -25.01 -5.92 37.30
C LEU A 761 -24.39 -4.79 38.14
N GLY A 762 -24.51 -4.86 39.47
CA GLY A 762 -23.89 -3.87 40.36
C GLY A 762 -22.37 -3.83 40.25
N ASN A 763 -21.72 -5.00 40.20
CA ASN A 763 -20.27 -5.09 40.09
C ASN A 763 -19.76 -4.58 38.74
N PHE A 764 -20.53 -4.79 37.66
CA PHE A 764 -20.20 -4.25 36.34
C PHE A 764 -20.26 -2.72 36.34
N ILE A 765 -21.31 -2.13 36.90
CA ILE A 765 -21.45 -0.67 37.03
C ILE A 765 -20.35 -0.10 37.94
N ASP A 766 -20.01 -0.79 39.03
CA ASP A 766 -18.90 -0.40 39.89
C ASP A 766 -17.56 -0.43 39.15
N ALA A 767 -17.31 -1.44 38.32
CA ALA A 767 -16.11 -1.54 37.50
C ALA A 767 -16.04 -0.41 36.45
N LEU A 768 -17.17 -0.07 35.82
CA LEU A 768 -17.28 1.04 34.87
C LEU A 768 -16.98 2.38 35.54
N ASN A 769 -17.63 2.67 36.66
CA ASN A 769 -17.39 3.91 37.39
C ASN A 769 -15.94 3.98 37.92
N ALA A 770 -15.41 2.87 38.43
CA ALA A 770 -14.03 2.81 38.89
C ALA A 770 -13.01 3.08 37.77
N GLY A 771 -13.20 2.53 36.57
CA GLY A 771 -12.34 2.82 35.41
C GLY A 771 -12.41 4.29 35.00
N ARG A 772 -13.62 4.86 34.97
CA ARG A 772 -13.82 6.29 34.68
C ARG A 772 -13.09 7.18 35.69
N ASP A 773 -13.28 6.91 36.98
CA ASP A 773 -12.69 7.70 38.06
C ASP A 773 -11.17 7.53 38.11
N GLN A 774 -10.67 6.33 37.82
CA GLN A 774 -9.23 6.05 37.73
C GLN A 774 -8.53 7.01 36.77
N VAL A 775 -9.12 7.29 35.60
CA VAL A 775 -8.56 8.21 34.61
C VAL A 775 -8.72 9.67 35.04
N LYS A 776 -9.90 10.05 35.55
CA LYS A 776 -10.18 11.43 35.99
C LYS A 776 -9.23 11.90 37.08
N ASP A 777 -8.93 11.02 38.02
CA ASP A 777 -8.06 11.28 39.18
C ASP A 777 -6.56 11.27 38.83
N MET A 778 -6.18 10.91 37.59
CA MET A 778 -4.80 10.99 37.15
C MET A 778 -4.29 12.43 37.21
N ARG A 779 -3.10 12.57 37.78
CA ARG A 779 -2.39 13.85 37.87
C ARG A 779 -1.34 13.92 36.79
N TYR A 780 -1.47 14.94 35.95
CA TYR A 780 -0.51 15.29 34.93
C TYR A 780 0.37 16.41 35.48
N GLY A 781 1.70 16.23 35.39
CA GLY A 781 2.65 17.28 35.80
C GLY A 781 2.52 18.48 34.87
N GLN A 782 2.45 19.68 35.46
CA GLN A 782 2.59 20.94 34.74
C GLN A 782 4.05 21.21 34.40
#